data_AF-A0A535YHB2-F1
#
_entry.id   AF-A0A535YHB2-F1
#
_cell.length_a   1.000
_cell.length_b   1.000
_cell.length_c   1.000
_cell.angle_alpha   90.00
_cell.angle_beta   90.00
_cell.angle_gamma   90.00
#
_symmetry.space_group_name_H-M   'P 1'
#
loop_
_entity.id
_entity.type
_entity.pdbx_description
1 polymer ?
#
loop_
_entity_poly.entity_id
_entity_poly.type
_entity_poly.pdbx_seq_one_letter_code
_entity_poly.pdbx_strand_id
1 'polypeptide(L)'
;MAGAFDVLVIGGGPGGYVAALRAAQLGAKTAIVEKDRMGGTCLVRGCIPTKALLQSSELYTQAREGAAFGVVADHLAFDWTAAQKRKTSVVDQLVKGVDGLLKAGGVTAFKGGARLAGKGLVDVSGDQLQAKDIVIATGSAVARIPLAGAELAIDSDQILELKEIPRRLAVIGGGVVGMEFAAMFAALGSKVTVLEMLPQVLAMVDADLVAVYTKHLTGLGGEIHTDSKVSEVVKQNGALQVRFSTGAEGGAVDADQVLLAVGRVPYTQGLDAEKAGVKLDRGRVVVDEHLHTTADGVWAIGDVIGGIMLAHVASYEGVCAVENIAGHGNRVPDYHAAPNCIYTDPEIAHVGLGEKEAKEKGIAVKIGKFPFAAAGRALTLGQTEGFVKVVADAESGRLLGAHIIGPRATDLIAEATLAVQNGLTLEQIDLTIHAHPTLPESLMESALAAQGRAIHIPNRKTSSNPPTQAVSGLTSPASGEVKMEKQMVAPVKPSAPPPTPSAINPKSLELNKGNRDFLLGLHRQMQLIRRFEERAQEQYTKAKIGGYCHLNIGEEATVVGGILALKPNDWIFTSYREHGHAIARGIDPKAVMAELFGKETGTSHGRGGSMHLVDYSRRFMGGYGIVGGHLPLAVGGAWAVKYRKQPDVIFCMFGDGATNIGAFHESLNMAKVFDLPVVWFCVNNRYGMGTPVEKASAVADIYKKACAYDMESIQIDGMNLREVMLQTSEIVEKTRKDSVPRFIESLCYRFRGHSVVDPDKYRSAEDKEKWRKADPIVAFEHELEKSGLADEEHFKKVRQEVDAEVRDIIEFADQSPDPNPDDLYKYTYAGQWDNRPELRAERV
;
A
#
# COMPACT_ATOMS: atom_id res chain seq x y z
N MET A 1 -7.27 -43.57 -20.71
CA MET A 1 -8.17 -42.59 -20.08
C MET A 1 -7.32 -41.67 -19.22
N ALA A 2 -7.12 -40.43 -19.63
CA ALA A 2 -6.48 -39.42 -18.79
C ALA A 2 -7.40 -39.16 -17.58
N GLY A 3 -6.85 -39.18 -16.37
CA GLY A 3 -7.64 -39.23 -15.13
C GLY A 3 -8.58 -38.03 -14.94
N ALA A 4 -9.65 -38.22 -14.18
CA ALA A 4 -10.62 -37.17 -13.86
C ALA A 4 -9.95 -35.95 -13.17
N PHE A 5 -10.40 -34.75 -13.52
CA PHE A 5 -10.03 -33.47 -12.92
C PHE A 5 -11.19 -32.92 -12.09
N ASP A 6 -10.88 -32.09 -11.09
CA ASP A 6 -11.91 -31.36 -10.36
C ASP A 6 -12.36 -30.15 -11.17
N VAL A 7 -11.40 -29.38 -11.70
CA VAL A 7 -11.65 -28.20 -12.54
C VAL A 7 -10.87 -28.30 -13.85
N LEU A 8 -11.55 -28.06 -14.97
CA LEU A 8 -10.93 -27.92 -16.30
C LEU A 8 -11.25 -26.54 -16.88
N VAL A 9 -10.21 -25.77 -17.20
CA VAL A 9 -10.34 -24.45 -17.80
C VAL A 9 -10.08 -24.51 -19.30
N ILE A 10 -10.97 -23.94 -20.12
CA ILE A 10 -10.82 -23.86 -21.57
C ILE A 10 -10.41 -22.43 -21.95
N GLY A 11 -9.16 -22.26 -22.38
CA GLY A 11 -8.56 -20.97 -22.73
C GLY A 11 -7.48 -20.55 -21.73
N GLY A 12 -6.32 -20.18 -22.24
CA GLY A 12 -5.14 -19.76 -21.48
C GLY A 12 -4.99 -18.25 -21.33
N GLY A 13 -6.03 -17.46 -21.61
CA GLY A 13 -6.02 -16.00 -21.45
C GLY A 13 -6.02 -15.52 -19.99
N PRO A 14 -6.04 -14.20 -19.72
CA PRO A 14 -6.00 -13.63 -18.37
C PRO A 14 -7.07 -14.16 -17.42
N GLY A 15 -8.29 -14.40 -17.89
CA GLY A 15 -9.30 -15.08 -17.07
C GLY A 15 -8.96 -16.54 -16.81
N GLY A 16 -8.56 -17.26 -17.85
CA GLY A 16 -8.36 -18.71 -17.80
C GLY A 16 -7.14 -19.15 -16.97
N TYR A 17 -5.96 -18.59 -17.21
CA TYR A 17 -4.79 -19.01 -16.43
C TYR A 17 -4.89 -18.58 -14.95
N VAL A 18 -5.55 -17.45 -14.67
CA VAL A 18 -5.82 -17.01 -13.29
C VAL A 18 -6.81 -17.94 -12.61
N ALA A 19 -7.91 -18.32 -13.28
CA ALA A 19 -8.85 -19.32 -12.76
C ALA A 19 -8.15 -20.65 -12.49
N ALA A 20 -7.33 -21.15 -13.42
CA ALA A 20 -6.63 -22.42 -13.24
C ALA A 20 -5.65 -22.40 -12.05
N LEU A 21 -4.87 -21.31 -11.90
CA LEU A 21 -3.98 -21.15 -10.75
C LEU A 21 -4.75 -21.03 -9.43
N ARG A 22 -5.85 -20.27 -9.41
CA ARG A 22 -6.68 -20.13 -8.21
C ARG A 22 -7.30 -21.47 -7.80
N ALA A 23 -7.75 -22.28 -8.75
CA ALA A 23 -8.34 -23.59 -8.48
C ALA A 23 -7.32 -24.53 -7.86
N ALA A 24 -6.09 -24.55 -8.40
CA ALA A 24 -5.00 -25.32 -7.83
C ALA A 24 -4.60 -24.85 -6.42
N GLN A 25 -4.59 -23.53 -6.16
CA GLN A 25 -4.34 -22.97 -4.82
C GLN A 25 -5.38 -23.39 -3.78
N LEU A 26 -6.62 -23.63 -4.22
CA LEU A 26 -7.71 -24.13 -3.37
C LEU A 26 -7.75 -25.67 -3.29
N GLY A 27 -6.71 -26.34 -3.79
CA GLY A 27 -6.53 -27.79 -3.68
C GLY A 27 -7.20 -28.62 -4.77
N ALA A 28 -7.82 -27.98 -5.78
CA ALA A 28 -8.45 -28.69 -6.89
C ALA A 28 -7.41 -29.28 -7.85
N LYS A 29 -7.60 -30.54 -8.25
CA LYS A 29 -6.83 -31.14 -9.34
C LYS A 29 -7.25 -30.49 -10.67
N THR A 30 -6.39 -29.62 -11.19
CA THR A 30 -6.76 -28.68 -12.24
C THR A 30 -6.09 -28.97 -13.59
N ALA A 31 -6.86 -28.86 -14.67
CA ALA A 31 -6.38 -28.85 -16.04
C ALA A 31 -6.67 -27.52 -16.75
N ILE A 32 -5.84 -27.16 -17.72
CA ILE A 32 -6.08 -26.03 -18.63
C ILE A 32 -5.81 -26.44 -20.07
N VAL A 33 -6.68 -26.02 -20.99
CA VAL A 33 -6.56 -26.29 -22.43
C VAL A 33 -6.33 -24.99 -23.19
N GLU A 34 -5.24 -24.89 -23.95
CA GLU A 34 -4.94 -23.72 -24.80
C GLU A 34 -4.50 -24.20 -26.19
N LYS A 35 -5.06 -23.61 -27.25
CA LYS A 35 -4.78 -24.02 -28.64
C LYS A 35 -3.54 -23.33 -29.23
N ASP A 36 -3.20 -22.14 -28.73
CA ASP A 36 -2.13 -21.29 -29.20
C ASP A 36 -1.01 -21.14 -28.14
N ARG A 37 -0.95 -19.99 -27.47
CA ARG A 37 0.05 -19.64 -26.46
C ARG A 37 -0.64 -19.22 -25.16
N MET A 38 -0.08 -19.63 -24.03
CA MET A 38 -0.54 -19.18 -22.71
C MET A 38 -0.47 -17.65 -22.60
N GLY A 39 -1.39 -17.08 -21.83
CA GLY A 39 -1.62 -15.64 -21.71
C GLY A 39 -2.65 -15.07 -22.70
N GLY A 40 -3.04 -15.83 -23.73
CA GLY A 40 -4.10 -15.46 -24.68
C GLY A 40 -3.90 -14.13 -25.39
N THR A 41 -4.98 -13.51 -25.86
CA THR A 41 -4.91 -12.25 -26.63
C THR A 41 -4.13 -11.16 -25.92
N CYS A 42 -4.44 -10.88 -24.65
CA CYS A 42 -3.85 -9.75 -23.93
C CYS A 42 -2.32 -9.83 -23.84
N LEU A 43 -1.78 -11.02 -23.53
CA LEU A 43 -0.34 -11.22 -23.39
C LEU A 43 0.37 -11.33 -24.75
N VAL A 44 -0.25 -12.02 -25.71
CA VAL A 44 0.43 -12.45 -26.95
C VAL A 44 0.30 -11.42 -28.07
N ARG A 45 -0.87 -10.77 -28.20
CA ARG A 45 -1.25 -9.97 -29.39
C ARG A 45 -2.23 -8.83 -29.07
N GLY A 46 -2.16 -8.31 -27.85
CA GLY A 46 -3.10 -7.32 -27.35
C GLY A 46 -2.39 -6.33 -26.44
N CYS A 47 -2.75 -6.33 -25.15
CA CYS A 47 -2.23 -5.42 -24.14
C CYS A 47 -0.71 -5.29 -24.15
N ILE A 48 0.02 -6.37 -23.89
CA ILE A 48 1.47 -6.34 -23.68
C ILE A 48 2.24 -5.86 -24.91
N PRO A 49 2.07 -6.44 -26.12
CA PRO A 49 2.82 -5.98 -27.27
C PRO A 49 2.48 -4.52 -27.64
N THR A 50 1.22 -4.11 -27.54
CA THR A 50 0.81 -2.73 -27.81
C THR A 50 1.46 -1.77 -26.81
N LYS A 51 1.42 -2.07 -25.52
CA LYS A 51 2.00 -1.21 -24.46
C LYS A 51 3.53 -1.18 -24.53
N ALA A 52 4.17 -2.27 -24.96
CA ALA A 52 5.61 -2.31 -25.20
C ALA A 52 6.04 -1.36 -26.34
N LEU A 53 5.25 -1.29 -27.41
CA LEU A 53 5.51 -0.38 -28.54
C LEU A 53 5.17 1.07 -28.17
N LEU A 54 4.03 1.33 -27.52
CA LEU A 54 3.65 2.65 -27.01
C LEU A 54 4.74 3.23 -26.10
N GLN A 55 5.26 2.45 -25.15
CA GLN A 55 6.35 2.91 -24.28
C GLN A 55 7.63 3.25 -25.05
N SER A 56 7.93 2.51 -26.13
CA SER A 56 9.06 2.83 -27.01
C SER A 56 8.82 4.15 -27.74
N SER A 57 7.59 4.36 -28.23
CA SER A 57 7.18 5.61 -28.89
C SER A 57 7.23 6.80 -27.94
N GLU A 58 6.73 6.66 -26.71
CA GLU A 58 6.76 7.70 -25.69
C GLU A 58 8.20 8.14 -25.38
N LEU A 59 9.11 7.18 -25.19
CA LEU A 59 10.53 7.47 -24.95
C LEU A 59 11.15 8.26 -26.12
N TYR A 60 10.78 7.92 -27.36
CA TYR A 60 11.24 8.65 -28.54
C TYR A 60 10.69 10.08 -28.59
N THR A 61 9.40 10.27 -28.29
CA THR A 61 8.78 11.60 -28.20
C THR A 61 9.48 12.45 -27.14
N GLN A 62 9.68 11.91 -25.93
CA GLN A 62 10.37 12.62 -24.85
C GLN A 62 11.82 12.97 -25.21
N ALA A 63 12.56 12.06 -25.85
CA ALA A 63 13.91 12.34 -26.31
C ALA A 63 13.94 13.41 -27.41
N ARG A 64 12.96 13.42 -28.32
CA ARG A 64 12.82 14.45 -29.38
C ARG A 64 12.56 15.83 -28.80
N GLU A 65 11.84 15.90 -27.68
CA GLU A 65 11.53 17.13 -26.94
C GLU A 65 12.54 17.41 -25.82
N GLY A 66 13.59 16.60 -25.71
CA GLY A 66 14.55 16.57 -24.62
C GLY A 66 15.34 17.87 -24.42
N ALA A 67 15.42 18.74 -25.43
CA ALA A 67 16.13 20.01 -25.35
C ALA A 67 15.61 20.90 -24.21
N ALA A 68 14.31 20.85 -23.91
CA ALA A 68 13.72 21.55 -22.77
C ALA A 68 14.25 21.06 -21.41
N PHE A 69 14.75 19.82 -21.36
CA PHE A 69 15.36 19.18 -20.19
C PHE A 69 16.90 19.23 -20.22
N GLY A 70 17.51 19.92 -21.18
CA GLY A 70 18.96 19.92 -21.39
C GLY A 70 19.51 18.64 -22.02
N VAL A 71 18.65 17.77 -22.56
CA VAL A 71 19.04 16.58 -23.32
C VAL A 71 19.10 16.96 -24.80
N VAL A 72 20.32 17.09 -25.32
CA VAL A 72 20.55 17.44 -26.73
C VAL A 72 21.18 16.25 -27.44
N ALA A 73 20.60 15.85 -28.57
CA ALA A 73 21.12 14.81 -29.44
C ALA A 73 21.09 15.30 -30.89
N ASP A 74 22.24 15.28 -31.58
CA ASP A 74 22.37 15.77 -32.96
C ASP A 74 21.61 14.88 -33.97
N HIS A 75 21.50 13.58 -33.66
CA HIS A 75 20.82 12.60 -34.49
C HIS A 75 19.98 11.65 -33.64
N LEU A 76 18.67 11.89 -33.61
CA LEU A 76 17.69 11.01 -32.98
C LEU A 76 16.87 10.30 -34.06
N ALA A 77 16.85 8.96 -34.01
CA ALA A 77 16.07 8.12 -34.94
C ALA A 77 15.33 7.03 -34.17
N PHE A 78 14.17 6.62 -34.70
CA PHE A 78 13.40 5.50 -34.16
C PHE A 78 13.72 4.22 -34.95
N ASP A 79 14.37 3.25 -34.32
CA ASP A 79 14.59 1.93 -34.92
C ASP A 79 13.37 1.02 -34.66
N TRP A 80 12.49 0.95 -35.65
CA TRP A 80 11.29 0.11 -35.62
C TRP A 80 11.62 -1.38 -35.48
N THR A 81 12.71 -1.85 -36.09
CA THR A 81 13.10 -3.26 -36.02
C THR A 81 13.54 -3.62 -34.60
N ALA A 82 14.31 -2.75 -33.95
CA ALA A 82 14.70 -2.92 -32.56
C ALA A 82 13.49 -2.87 -31.61
N ALA A 83 12.55 -1.95 -31.84
CA ALA A 83 11.30 -1.86 -31.07
C ALA A 83 10.46 -3.14 -31.19
N GLN A 84 10.31 -3.68 -32.41
CA GLN A 84 9.63 -4.95 -32.67
C GLN A 84 10.32 -6.13 -31.97
N LYS A 85 11.65 -6.19 -31.99
CA LYS A 85 12.42 -7.23 -31.28
C LYS A 85 12.19 -7.15 -29.77
N ARG A 86 12.20 -5.93 -29.20
CA ARG A 86 11.92 -5.70 -27.77
C ARG A 86 10.50 -6.15 -27.41
N LYS A 87 9.49 -5.77 -28.21
CA LYS A 87 8.10 -6.22 -28.07
C LYS A 87 8.03 -7.75 -27.95
N THR A 88 8.59 -8.46 -28.93
CA THR A 88 8.59 -9.93 -28.94
C THR A 88 9.28 -10.52 -27.72
N SER A 89 10.44 -9.96 -27.31
CA SER A 89 11.14 -10.43 -26.11
C SER A 89 10.32 -10.28 -24.83
N VAL A 90 9.57 -9.18 -24.67
CA VAL A 90 8.70 -8.96 -23.51
C VAL A 90 7.56 -9.97 -23.49
N VAL A 91 6.91 -10.19 -24.64
CA VAL A 91 5.85 -11.20 -24.79
C VAL A 91 6.38 -12.59 -24.44
N ASP A 92 7.50 -13.01 -25.02
CA ASP A 92 8.06 -14.35 -24.81
C ASP A 92 8.45 -14.59 -23.35
N GLN A 93 9.02 -13.58 -22.68
CA GLN A 93 9.35 -13.64 -21.27
C GLN A 93 8.10 -13.86 -20.41
N LEU A 94 7.04 -13.11 -20.66
CA LEU A 94 5.81 -13.20 -19.88
C LEU A 94 5.05 -14.51 -20.15
N VAL A 95 5.00 -14.97 -21.41
CA VAL A 95 4.40 -16.27 -21.76
C VAL A 95 5.12 -17.39 -21.01
N LYS A 96 6.46 -17.40 -21.04
CA LYS A 96 7.27 -18.35 -20.29
C LYS A 96 7.04 -18.26 -18.78
N GLY A 97 6.81 -17.04 -18.27
CA GLY A 97 6.44 -16.81 -16.88
C GLY A 97 5.12 -17.48 -16.51
N VAL A 98 4.07 -17.32 -17.33
CA VAL A 98 2.77 -17.98 -17.14
C VAL A 98 2.90 -19.50 -17.20
N ASP A 99 3.64 -20.04 -18.18
CA ASP A 99 3.92 -21.48 -18.25
C ASP A 99 4.61 -22.00 -16.98
N GLY A 100 5.59 -21.23 -16.47
CA GLY A 100 6.30 -21.54 -15.23
C GLY A 100 5.37 -21.54 -14.01
N LEU A 101 4.46 -20.56 -13.91
CA LEU A 101 3.48 -20.47 -12.83
C LEU A 101 2.49 -21.64 -12.85
N LEU A 102 1.94 -21.98 -14.02
CA LEU A 102 1.02 -23.12 -14.17
C LEU A 102 1.69 -24.43 -13.74
N LYS A 103 2.93 -24.64 -14.16
CA LYS A 103 3.72 -25.81 -13.76
C LYS A 103 3.99 -25.83 -12.26
N ALA A 104 4.38 -24.70 -11.67
CA ALA A 104 4.65 -24.58 -10.23
C ALA A 104 3.39 -24.79 -9.39
N GLY A 105 2.22 -24.36 -9.89
CA GLY A 105 0.92 -24.61 -9.28
C GLY A 105 0.38 -26.03 -9.49
N GLY A 106 1.09 -26.92 -10.19
CA GLY A 106 0.62 -28.29 -10.45
C GLY A 106 -0.54 -28.40 -11.44
N VAL A 107 -0.80 -27.36 -12.25
CA VAL A 107 -1.84 -27.36 -13.27
C VAL A 107 -1.37 -28.20 -14.47
N THR A 108 -2.22 -29.13 -14.93
CA THR A 108 -1.93 -29.92 -16.14
C THR A 108 -2.35 -29.17 -17.40
N ALA A 109 -1.39 -28.76 -18.23
CA ALA A 109 -1.67 -28.05 -19.47
C ALA A 109 -1.81 -29.00 -20.67
N PHE A 110 -2.86 -28.81 -21.47
CA PHE A 110 -3.09 -29.50 -22.73
C PHE A 110 -3.06 -28.52 -23.90
N LYS A 111 -2.41 -28.90 -24.99
CA LYS A 111 -2.37 -28.10 -26.21
C LYS A 111 -3.36 -28.61 -27.24
N GLY A 112 -4.32 -27.79 -27.63
CA GLY A 112 -5.31 -28.18 -28.64
C GLY A 112 -6.60 -27.38 -28.60
N GLY A 113 -7.45 -27.58 -29.60
CA GLY A 113 -8.82 -27.07 -29.57
C GLY A 113 -9.69 -27.93 -28.66
N ALA A 114 -10.50 -27.28 -27.81
CA ALA A 114 -11.44 -27.95 -26.92
C ALA A 114 -12.88 -27.83 -27.46
N ARG A 115 -13.64 -28.93 -27.39
CA ARG A 115 -15.10 -28.94 -27.58
C ARG A 115 -15.78 -29.56 -26.37
N LEU A 116 -16.91 -29.01 -25.96
CA LEU A 116 -17.74 -29.55 -24.90
C LEU A 116 -18.50 -30.77 -25.43
N ALA A 117 -18.30 -31.93 -24.82
CA ALA A 117 -19.00 -33.18 -25.17
C ALA A 117 -20.19 -33.50 -24.25
N GLY A 118 -20.45 -32.64 -23.26
CA GLY A 118 -21.55 -32.77 -22.29
C GLY A 118 -21.21 -33.67 -21.09
N LYS A 119 -22.00 -33.58 -20.02
CA LYS A 119 -21.85 -34.39 -18.78
C LYS A 119 -20.43 -34.36 -18.18
N GLY A 120 -19.78 -33.19 -18.20
CA GLY A 120 -18.42 -33.00 -17.69
C GLY A 120 -17.29 -33.51 -18.60
N LEU A 121 -17.59 -33.95 -19.83
CA LEU A 121 -16.59 -34.36 -20.81
C LEU A 121 -16.18 -33.21 -21.73
N VAL A 122 -14.86 -33.07 -21.93
CA VAL A 122 -14.24 -32.15 -22.88
C VAL A 122 -13.34 -32.95 -23.81
N ASP A 123 -13.55 -32.80 -25.12
CA ASP A 123 -12.66 -33.38 -26.12
C ASP A 123 -11.59 -32.36 -26.51
N VAL A 124 -10.34 -32.77 -26.41
CA VAL A 124 -9.16 -31.97 -26.75
C VAL A 124 -8.44 -32.68 -27.89
N SER A 125 -8.68 -32.25 -29.12
CA SER A 125 -8.07 -32.84 -30.32
C SER A 125 -8.24 -34.37 -30.43
N GLY A 126 -9.36 -34.93 -29.96
CA GLY A 126 -9.65 -36.36 -29.97
C GLY A 126 -9.38 -37.10 -28.65
N ASP A 127 -8.68 -36.48 -27.70
CA ASP A 127 -8.55 -37.01 -26.34
C ASP A 127 -9.74 -36.57 -25.47
N GLN A 128 -10.30 -37.49 -24.70
CA GLN A 128 -11.43 -37.23 -23.81
C GLN A 128 -10.95 -36.98 -22.38
N LEU A 129 -11.22 -35.79 -21.87
CA LEU A 129 -10.93 -35.37 -20.50
C LEU A 129 -12.24 -35.25 -19.71
N GLN A 130 -12.29 -35.85 -18.53
CA GLN A 130 -13.42 -35.73 -17.60
C GLN A 130 -13.09 -34.69 -16.52
N ALA A 131 -14.01 -33.76 -16.28
CA ALA A 131 -13.96 -32.84 -15.16
C ALA A 131 -15.30 -32.78 -14.42
N LYS A 132 -15.27 -32.38 -13.14
CA LYS A 132 -16.48 -32.07 -12.38
C LYS A 132 -17.02 -30.70 -12.78
N ASP A 133 -16.14 -29.69 -12.77
CA ASP A 133 -16.46 -28.32 -13.14
C ASP A 133 -15.62 -27.86 -14.35
N ILE A 134 -16.24 -27.14 -15.28
CA ILE A 134 -15.61 -26.62 -16.50
C ILE A 134 -15.76 -25.10 -16.55
N VAL A 135 -14.67 -24.38 -16.74
CA VAL A 135 -14.67 -22.91 -16.89
C VAL A 135 -14.33 -22.55 -18.34
N ILE A 136 -15.26 -21.91 -19.05
CA ILE A 136 -15.09 -21.40 -20.40
C ILE A 136 -14.45 -20.01 -20.33
N ALA A 137 -13.21 -19.89 -20.81
CA ALA A 137 -12.43 -18.64 -20.85
C ALA A 137 -11.83 -18.41 -22.26
N THR A 138 -12.61 -18.71 -23.30
CA THR A 138 -12.17 -18.69 -24.71
C THR A 138 -11.99 -17.29 -25.30
N GLY A 139 -12.38 -16.24 -24.54
CA GLY A 139 -12.17 -14.85 -24.91
C GLY A 139 -12.99 -14.41 -26.12
N SER A 140 -12.39 -13.56 -26.94
CA SER A 140 -13.01 -12.93 -28.12
C SER A 140 -12.09 -12.96 -29.34
N ALA A 141 -12.62 -12.60 -30.50
CA ALA A 141 -11.88 -12.39 -31.74
C ALA A 141 -12.19 -11.01 -32.34
N VAL A 142 -11.35 -10.54 -33.28
CA VAL A 142 -11.59 -9.28 -33.99
C VAL A 142 -12.92 -9.35 -34.74
N ALA A 143 -13.75 -8.31 -34.59
CA ALA A 143 -15.02 -8.22 -35.30
C ALA A 143 -14.79 -8.02 -36.81
N ARG A 144 -15.54 -8.75 -37.63
CA ARG A 144 -15.57 -8.55 -39.08
C ARG A 144 -16.88 -7.88 -39.46
N ILE A 145 -16.80 -6.79 -40.21
CA ILE A 145 -17.96 -6.12 -40.80
C ILE A 145 -18.02 -6.42 -42.30
N PRO A 146 -19.23 -6.49 -42.90
CA PRO A 146 -19.39 -6.63 -44.34
C PRO A 146 -19.04 -5.30 -45.03
N LEU A 147 -17.75 -5.06 -45.21
CA LEU A 147 -17.17 -3.88 -45.86
C LEU A 147 -16.49 -4.32 -47.16
N ALA A 148 -16.83 -3.67 -48.28
CA ALA A 148 -16.19 -3.94 -49.56
C ALA A 148 -14.69 -3.63 -49.48
N GLY A 149 -13.84 -4.58 -49.87
CA GLY A 149 -12.39 -4.46 -49.79
C GLY A 149 -11.79 -4.61 -48.39
N ALA A 150 -12.53 -5.13 -47.41
CA ALA A 150 -12.03 -5.36 -46.05
C ALA A 150 -10.76 -6.23 -46.01
N GLU A 151 -10.56 -7.12 -46.98
CA GLU A 151 -9.35 -7.94 -47.14
C GLU A 151 -8.07 -7.14 -47.45
N LEU A 152 -8.23 -5.87 -47.86
CA LEU A 152 -7.11 -4.94 -48.07
C LEU A 152 -6.69 -4.24 -46.77
N ALA A 153 -7.49 -4.33 -45.71
CA ALA A 153 -7.19 -3.80 -44.39
C ALA A 153 -6.53 -4.87 -43.51
N ILE A 154 -5.74 -4.41 -42.54
CA ILE A 154 -5.19 -5.25 -41.47
C ILE A 154 -6.01 -5.08 -40.19
N ASP A 155 -5.92 -6.06 -39.30
CA ASP A 155 -6.51 -6.00 -37.97
C ASP A 155 -5.48 -5.66 -36.87
N SER A 156 -5.94 -5.68 -35.62
CA SER A 156 -5.11 -5.41 -34.44
C SER A 156 -4.02 -6.45 -34.20
N ASP A 157 -4.18 -7.69 -34.69
CA ASP A 157 -3.14 -8.71 -34.57
C ASP A 157 -2.03 -8.43 -35.60
N GLN A 158 -2.42 -8.11 -36.83
CA GLN A 158 -1.50 -7.89 -37.94
C GLN A 158 -0.70 -6.59 -37.84
N ILE A 159 -1.29 -5.52 -37.29
CA ILE A 159 -0.59 -4.23 -37.14
C ILE A 159 0.61 -4.32 -36.19
N LEU A 160 0.57 -5.24 -35.22
CA LEU A 160 1.68 -5.52 -34.32
C LEU A 160 2.88 -6.18 -35.03
N GLU A 161 2.69 -6.66 -36.25
CA GLU A 161 3.70 -7.39 -37.04
C GLU A 161 4.19 -6.59 -38.26
N LEU A 162 3.85 -5.29 -38.34
CA LEU A 162 4.36 -4.43 -39.42
C LEU A 162 5.89 -4.41 -39.42
N LYS A 163 6.47 -4.43 -40.63
CA LYS A 163 7.93 -4.42 -40.83
C LYS A 163 8.50 -3.01 -40.85
N GLU A 164 7.66 -2.02 -41.13
CA GLU A 164 8.02 -0.61 -41.23
C GLU A 164 6.85 0.26 -40.79
N ILE A 165 7.14 1.50 -40.42
CA ILE A 165 6.15 2.50 -40.05
C ILE A 165 5.51 3.03 -41.35
N PRO A 166 4.18 2.90 -41.53
CA PRO A 166 3.53 3.39 -42.74
C PRO A 166 3.56 4.92 -42.76
N ARG A 167 3.80 5.55 -43.92
CA ARG A 167 3.78 7.02 -43.99
C ARG A 167 2.37 7.57 -43.81
N ARG A 168 1.36 6.81 -44.23
CA ARG A 168 -0.07 7.15 -44.12
C ARG A 168 -0.85 5.97 -43.56
N LEU A 169 -1.56 6.16 -42.46
CA LEU A 169 -2.39 5.16 -41.81
C LEU A 169 -3.83 5.64 -41.73
N ALA A 170 -4.76 4.90 -42.35
CA ALA A 170 -6.19 5.11 -42.14
C ALA A 170 -6.69 4.12 -41.07
N VAL A 171 -7.36 4.61 -40.04
CA VAL A 171 -7.95 3.79 -38.97
C VAL A 171 -9.46 3.84 -39.09
N ILE A 172 -10.09 2.69 -39.26
CA ILE A 172 -11.54 2.53 -39.30
C ILE A 172 -12.00 2.03 -37.93
N GLY A 173 -12.70 2.89 -37.19
CA GLY A 173 -13.12 2.66 -35.81
C GLY A 173 -12.27 3.44 -34.80
N GLY A 174 -12.89 4.40 -34.12
CA GLY A 174 -12.34 5.27 -33.09
C GLY A 174 -12.52 4.74 -31.68
N GLY A 175 -12.57 3.42 -31.50
CA GLY A 175 -12.52 2.78 -30.19
C GLY A 175 -11.10 2.76 -29.60
N VAL A 176 -10.94 2.23 -28.37
CA VAL A 176 -9.66 2.19 -27.63
C VAL A 176 -8.50 1.67 -28.48
N VAL A 177 -8.68 0.51 -29.14
CA VAL A 177 -7.63 -0.10 -29.97
C VAL A 177 -7.22 0.80 -31.13
N GLY A 178 -8.20 1.37 -31.85
CA GLY A 178 -7.93 2.25 -32.97
C GLY A 178 -7.17 3.52 -32.54
N MET A 179 -7.59 4.11 -31.42
CA MET A 179 -6.96 5.34 -30.92
C MET A 179 -5.57 5.12 -30.33
N GLU A 180 -5.28 3.99 -29.68
CA GLU A 180 -3.92 3.68 -29.22
C GLU A 180 -2.94 3.56 -30.40
N PHE A 181 -3.33 2.85 -31.47
CA PHE A 181 -2.51 2.78 -32.68
C PHE A 181 -2.43 4.13 -33.39
N ALA A 182 -3.52 4.89 -33.46
CA ALA A 182 -3.51 6.23 -34.04
C ALA A 182 -2.51 7.16 -33.34
N ALA A 183 -2.51 7.19 -32.00
CA ALA A 183 -1.58 7.98 -31.21
C ALA A 183 -0.12 7.54 -31.44
N MET A 184 0.15 6.23 -31.37
CA MET A 184 1.50 5.69 -31.55
C MET A 184 2.07 6.05 -32.92
N PHE A 185 1.32 5.79 -34.00
CA PHE A 185 1.81 6.03 -35.35
C PHE A 185 1.92 7.53 -35.66
N ALA A 186 1.01 8.36 -35.15
CA ALA A 186 1.14 9.82 -35.28
C ALA A 186 2.40 10.35 -34.56
N ALA A 187 2.67 9.89 -33.34
CA ALA A 187 3.87 10.27 -32.59
C ALA A 187 5.17 9.90 -33.32
N LEU A 188 5.17 8.74 -34.00
CA LEU A 188 6.26 8.25 -34.84
C LEU A 188 6.32 8.90 -36.24
N GLY A 189 5.41 9.82 -36.56
CA GLY A 189 5.45 10.65 -37.77
C GLY A 189 4.58 10.18 -38.94
N SER A 190 3.74 9.15 -38.77
CA SER A 190 2.73 8.79 -39.77
C SER A 190 1.66 9.88 -39.87
N LYS A 191 1.19 10.19 -41.09
CA LYS A 191 -0.08 10.89 -41.25
C LYS A 191 -1.23 9.93 -40.94
N VAL A 192 -1.92 10.14 -39.84
CA VAL A 192 -3.01 9.28 -39.38
C VAL A 192 -4.36 9.93 -39.64
N THR A 193 -5.30 9.19 -40.21
CA THR A 193 -6.70 9.62 -40.35
C THR A 193 -7.63 8.57 -39.73
N VAL A 194 -8.41 8.98 -38.73
CA VAL A 194 -9.38 8.12 -38.04
C VAL A 194 -10.78 8.41 -38.57
N LEU A 195 -11.49 7.35 -38.97
CA LEU A 195 -12.87 7.39 -39.43
C LEU A 195 -13.75 6.67 -38.41
N GLU A 196 -14.60 7.43 -37.72
CA GLU A 196 -15.54 6.93 -36.72
C GLU A 196 -16.97 7.23 -37.17
N MET A 197 -17.84 6.21 -37.08
CA MET A 197 -19.24 6.31 -37.49
C MET A 197 -20.07 7.07 -36.46
N LEU A 198 -19.70 7.00 -35.18
CA LEU A 198 -20.37 7.70 -34.09
C LEU A 198 -19.98 9.19 -34.06
N PRO A 199 -20.76 10.03 -33.35
CA PRO A 199 -20.46 11.46 -33.20
C PRO A 199 -19.17 11.76 -32.42
N GLN A 200 -18.56 10.76 -31.79
CA GLN A 200 -17.36 10.91 -30.98
C GLN A 200 -16.51 9.64 -31.04
N VAL A 201 -15.18 9.80 -31.09
CA VAL A 201 -14.24 8.73 -30.77
C VAL A 201 -14.27 8.42 -29.27
N LEU A 202 -13.81 7.24 -28.86
CA LEU A 202 -13.83 6.81 -27.47
C LEU A 202 -15.20 7.05 -26.83
N ALA A 203 -16.27 6.53 -27.45
CA ALA A 203 -17.65 6.87 -27.09
C ALA A 203 -18.05 6.60 -25.62
N MET A 204 -17.27 5.77 -24.92
CA MET A 204 -17.41 5.48 -23.47
C MET A 204 -16.79 6.53 -22.56
N VAL A 205 -15.97 7.44 -23.10
CA VAL A 205 -15.21 8.45 -22.36
C VAL A 205 -15.95 9.79 -22.40
N ASP A 206 -15.97 10.47 -21.26
CA ASP A 206 -16.56 11.81 -21.13
C ASP A 206 -15.95 12.80 -22.15
N ALA A 207 -16.81 13.61 -22.77
CA ALA A 207 -16.48 14.45 -23.91
C ALA A 207 -15.34 15.47 -23.65
N ASP A 208 -15.19 15.94 -22.42
CA ASP A 208 -14.13 16.90 -22.06
C ASP A 208 -12.74 16.25 -22.00
N LEU A 209 -12.63 14.94 -21.77
CA LEU A 209 -11.38 14.20 -21.91
C LEU A 209 -11.09 13.96 -23.40
N VAL A 210 -12.10 13.56 -24.18
CA VAL A 210 -11.94 13.32 -25.62
C VAL A 210 -11.53 14.59 -26.36
N ALA A 211 -12.07 15.76 -25.99
CA ALA A 211 -11.68 17.03 -26.58
C ALA A 211 -10.18 17.35 -26.39
N VAL A 212 -9.61 17.05 -25.22
CA VAL A 212 -8.17 17.22 -24.97
C VAL A 212 -7.37 16.26 -25.85
N TYR A 213 -7.74 14.98 -25.89
CA TYR A 213 -7.05 13.99 -26.71
C TYR A 213 -7.14 14.27 -28.21
N THR A 214 -8.31 14.65 -28.73
CA THR A 214 -8.47 15.05 -30.14
C THR A 214 -7.57 16.23 -30.49
N LYS A 215 -7.49 17.23 -29.62
CA LYS A 215 -6.59 18.37 -29.83
C LYS A 215 -5.13 17.94 -29.84
N HIS A 216 -4.72 17.05 -28.94
CA HIS A 216 -3.38 16.49 -28.90
C HIS A 216 -3.04 15.74 -30.21
N LEU A 217 -3.90 14.81 -30.63
CA LEU A 217 -3.69 14.03 -31.85
C LEU A 217 -3.61 14.92 -33.11
N THR A 218 -4.46 15.95 -33.20
CA THR A 218 -4.39 16.94 -34.29
C THR A 218 -3.09 17.76 -34.25
N GLY A 219 -2.56 18.06 -33.06
CA GLY A 219 -1.24 18.67 -32.89
C GLY A 219 -0.10 17.83 -33.46
N LEU A 220 -0.24 16.50 -33.42
CA LEU A 220 0.69 15.54 -34.06
C LEU A 220 0.46 15.35 -35.56
N GLY A 221 -0.51 16.07 -36.16
CA GLY A 221 -0.86 15.96 -37.58
C GLY A 221 -1.88 14.87 -37.91
N GLY A 222 -2.56 14.32 -36.89
CA GLY A 222 -3.66 13.38 -37.07
C GLY A 222 -4.99 14.06 -37.40
N GLU A 223 -5.84 13.37 -38.16
CA GLU A 223 -7.18 13.82 -38.55
C GLU A 223 -8.22 12.86 -37.97
N ILE A 224 -9.31 13.39 -37.40
CA ILE A 224 -10.44 12.59 -36.91
C ILE A 224 -11.71 13.05 -37.62
N HIS A 225 -12.38 12.11 -38.29
CA HIS A 225 -13.70 12.32 -38.88
C HIS A 225 -14.71 11.46 -38.13
N THR A 226 -15.55 12.10 -37.31
CA THR A 226 -16.73 11.49 -36.68
C THR A 226 -17.91 11.51 -37.65
N ASP A 227 -19.01 10.85 -37.29
CA ASP A 227 -20.22 10.74 -38.13
C ASP A 227 -19.92 10.22 -39.56
N SER A 228 -18.84 9.45 -39.69
CA SER A 228 -18.23 9.09 -40.95
C SER A 228 -18.36 7.60 -41.21
N LYS A 229 -19.23 7.26 -42.16
CA LYS A 229 -19.49 5.87 -42.55
C LYS A 229 -18.61 5.46 -43.72
N VAL A 230 -17.72 4.49 -43.49
CA VAL A 230 -16.89 3.89 -44.53
C VAL A 230 -17.75 3.00 -45.45
N SER A 231 -17.61 3.17 -46.76
CA SER A 231 -18.34 2.41 -47.77
C SER A 231 -17.48 1.32 -48.42
N GLU A 232 -16.20 1.61 -48.69
CA GLU A 232 -15.28 0.69 -49.34
C GLU A 232 -13.81 1.03 -49.08
N VAL A 233 -12.95 0.02 -49.12
CA VAL A 233 -11.49 0.16 -49.23
C VAL A 233 -11.08 -0.34 -50.61
N VAL A 234 -10.37 0.47 -51.38
CA VAL A 234 -9.99 0.13 -52.76
C VAL A 234 -8.51 0.36 -52.98
N LYS A 235 -7.94 -0.33 -53.98
CA LYS A 235 -6.58 -0.05 -54.45
C LYS A 235 -6.66 0.83 -55.71
N GLN A 236 -6.15 2.06 -55.63
CA GLN A 236 -6.17 3.02 -56.74
C GLN A 236 -4.76 3.60 -56.94
N ASN A 237 -4.29 3.61 -58.19
CA ASN A 237 -2.95 4.13 -58.55
C ASN A 237 -1.79 3.53 -57.73
N GLY A 238 -1.93 2.27 -57.30
CA GLY A 238 -0.92 1.57 -56.49
C GLY A 238 -0.97 1.84 -54.99
N ALA A 239 -1.83 2.74 -54.51
CA ALA A 239 -2.06 3.03 -53.09
C ALA A 239 -3.43 2.53 -52.61
N LEU A 240 -3.63 2.38 -51.30
CA LEU A 240 -4.94 2.12 -50.72
C LEU A 240 -5.71 3.44 -50.60
N GLN A 241 -7.02 3.39 -50.78
CA GLN A 241 -7.92 4.50 -50.55
C GLN A 241 -9.16 4.02 -49.78
N VAL A 242 -9.50 4.74 -48.71
CA VAL A 242 -10.70 4.48 -47.90
C VAL A 242 -11.75 5.52 -48.26
N ARG A 243 -12.90 5.07 -48.75
CA ARG A 243 -14.02 5.94 -49.12
C ARG A 243 -15.06 5.92 -48.03
N PHE A 244 -15.54 7.11 -47.69
CA PHE A 244 -16.49 7.31 -46.61
C PHE A 244 -17.49 8.41 -46.95
N SER A 245 -18.49 8.57 -46.10
CA SER A 245 -19.47 9.64 -46.17
C SER A 245 -19.70 10.24 -44.79
N THR A 246 -19.77 11.56 -44.71
CA THR A 246 -20.14 12.29 -43.50
C THR A 246 -21.48 12.98 -43.78
N GLY A 247 -22.57 12.41 -43.27
CA GLY A 247 -23.91 12.81 -43.69
C GLY A 247 -24.14 12.55 -45.19
N ALA A 248 -24.41 13.61 -45.97
CA ALA A 248 -24.61 13.52 -47.42
C ALA A 248 -23.33 13.77 -48.25
N GLU A 249 -22.25 14.21 -47.61
CA GLU A 249 -20.99 14.53 -48.28
C GLU A 249 -20.10 13.29 -48.37
N GLY A 250 -19.59 12.99 -49.57
CA GLY A 250 -18.64 11.91 -49.80
C GLY A 250 -17.20 12.36 -49.60
N GLY A 251 -16.35 11.46 -49.10
CA GLY A 251 -14.93 11.69 -48.86
C GLY A 251 -14.08 10.47 -49.21
N ALA A 252 -12.78 10.71 -49.43
CA ALA A 252 -11.80 9.66 -49.66
C ALA A 252 -10.47 10.04 -49.01
N VAL A 253 -9.83 9.06 -48.39
CA VAL A 253 -8.51 9.21 -47.75
C VAL A 253 -7.57 8.17 -48.32
N ASP A 254 -6.43 8.62 -48.86
CA ASP A 254 -5.38 7.73 -49.33
C ASP A 254 -4.50 7.25 -48.15
N ALA A 255 -4.15 5.98 -48.15
CA ALA A 255 -3.34 5.34 -47.13
C ALA A 255 -2.31 4.38 -47.72
N ASP A 256 -1.22 4.17 -46.97
CA ASP A 256 -0.26 3.11 -47.25
C ASP A 256 -0.69 1.82 -46.52
N GLN A 257 -1.34 1.97 -45.36
CA GLN A 257 -1.94 0.89 -44.59
C GLN A 257 -3.32 1.31 -44.05
N VAL A 258 -4.27 0.37 -44.01
CA VAL A 258 -5.60 0.57 -43.41
C VAL A 258 -5.74 -0.38 -42.22
N LEU A 259 -6.06 0.13 -41.04
CA LEU A 259 -6.39 -0.64 -39.83
C LEU A 259 -7.92 -0.70 -39.66
N LEU A 260 -8.47 -1.90 -39.57
CA LEU A 260 -9.88 -2.14 -39.23
C LEU A 260 -9.99 -2.50 -37.74
N ALA A 261 -10.42 -1.54 -36.92
CA ALA A 261 -10.49 -1.64 -35.45
C ALA A 261 -11.92 -1.41 -34.92
N VAL A 262 -12.91 -2.09 -35.50
CA VAL A 262 -14.35 -1.87 -35.25
C VAL A 262 -14.93 -2.69 -34.09
N GLY A 263 -14.08 -3.28 -33.25
CA GLY A 263 -14.48 -4.02 -32.06
C GLY A 263 -14.14 -5.50 -32.08
N ARG A 264 -14.72 -6.24 -31.14
CA ARG A 264 -14.45 -7.65 -30.89
C ARG A 264 -15.75 -8.42 -30.66
N VAL A 265 -15.75 -9.71 -30.97
CA VAL A 265 -16.89 -10.62 -30.80
C VAL A 265 -16.50 -11.82 -29.92
N PRO A 266 -17.38 -12.28 -29.01
CA PRO A 266 -17.16 -13.47 -28.19
C PRO A 266 -16.76 -14.69 -29.03
N TYR A 267 -15.78 -15.47 -28.56
CA TYR A 267 -15.23 -16.60 -29.30
C TYR A 267 -15.82 -17.93 -28.81
N THR A 268 -16.91 -18.36 -29.43
CA THR A 268 -17.61 -19.64 -29.15
C THR A 268 -17.53 -20.65 -30.30
N GLN A 269 -16.88 -20.28 -31.41
CA GLN A 269 -16.77 -21.13 -32.59
C GLN A 269 -15.99 -22.42 -32.29
N GLY A 270 -16.60 -23.57 -32.61
CA GLY A 270 -15.99 -24.90 -32.42
C GLY A 270 -16.05 -25.44 -30.99
N LEU A 271 -16.59 -24.67 -30.03
CA LEU A 271 -16.73 -25.08 -28.63
C LEU A 271 -17.87 -26.10 -28.42
N ASP A 272 -18.81 -26.19 -29.37
CA ASP A 272 -20.03 -27.01 -29.27
C ASP A 272 -20.90 -26.68 -28.02
N ALA A 273 -20.87 -25.41 -27.57
CA ALA A 273 -21.52 -24.93 -26.36
C ALA A 273 -23.02 -25.27 -26.27
N GLU A 274 -23.81 -24.99 -27.32
CA GLU A 274 -25.25 -25.28 -27.34
C GLU A 274 -25.54 -26.79 -27.25
N LYS A 275 -24.72 -27.64 -27.88
CA LYS A 275 -24.86 -29.10 -27.79
C LYS A 275 -24.62 -29.61 -26.37
N ALA A 276 -23.79 -28.91 -25.60
CA ALA A 276 -23.52 -29.20 -24.20
C ALA A 276 -24.53 -28.58 -23.23
N GLY A 277 -25.58 -27.91 -23.73
CA GLY A 277 -26.62 -27.27 -22.92
C GLY A 277 -26.30 -25.85 -22.45
N VAL A 278 -25.22 -25.23 -22.97
CA VAL A 278 -24.86 -23.84 -22.68
C VAL A 278 -25.60 -22.89 -23.62
N LYS A 279 -26.41 -22.00 -23.07
CA LYS A 279 -27.16 -21.00 -23.83
C LYS A 279 -26.24 -19.90 -24.36
N LEU A 280 -26.41 -19.57 -25.64
CA LEU A 280 -25.76 -18.42 -26.27
C LEU A 280 -26.77 -17.30 -26.59
N ASP A 281 -26.31 -16.05 -26.54
CA ASP A 281 -27.05 -14.86 -26.98
C ASP A 281 -26.16 -14.02 -27.90
N ARG A 282 -26.49 -13.96 -29.20
CA ARG A 282 -25.66 -13.28 -30.22
C ARG A 282 -24.18 -13.69 -30.16
N GLY A 283 -23.93 -14.98 -29.89
CA GLY A 283 -22.59 -15.57 -29.82
C GLY A 283 -21.90 -15.51 -28.45
N ARG A 284 -22.39 -14.70 -27.50
CA ARG A 284 -21.86 -14.67 -26.12
C ARG A 284 -22.45 -15.80 -25.27
N VAL A 285 -21.68 -16.34 -24.33
CA VAL A 285 -22.18 -17.30 -23.34
C VAL A 285 -23.02 -16.56 -22.31
N VAL A 286 -24.25 -17.01 -22.10
CA VAL A 286 -25.14 -16.43 -21.09
C VAL A 286 -24.76 -16.99 -19.72
N VAL A 287 -24.53 -16.09 -18.77
CA VAL A 287 -24.25 -16.42 -17.37
C VAL A 287 -25.17 -15.66 -16.42
N ASP A 288 -25.32 -16.16 -15.20
CA ASP A 288 -25.88 -15.40 -14.08
C ASP A 288 -24.84 -14.49 -13.41
N GLU A 289 -25.21 -13.81 -12.32
CA GLU A 289 -24.32 -12.91 -11.58
C GLU A 289 -23.14 -13.61 -10.88
N HIS A 290 -23.22 -14.93 -10.70
CA HIS A 290 -22.17 -15.76 -10.11
C HIS A 290 -21.30 -16.46 -11.15
N LEU A 291 -21.52 -16.16 -12.44
CA LEU A 291 -20.80 -16.68 -13.60
C LEU A 291 -21.16 -18.13 -13.98
N HIS A 292 -22.27 -18.66 -13.47
CA HIS A 292 -22.80 -19.96 -13.87
C HIS A 292 -23.49 -19.88 -15.23
N THR A 293 -23.30 -20.90 -16.08
CA THR A 293 -24.06 -21.04 -17.32
C THR A 293 -25.36 -21.82 -17.09
N THR A 294 -26.14 -22.03 -18.15
CA THR A 294 -27.34 -22.89 -18.11
C THR A 294 -27.04 -24.39 -18.01
N ALA A 295 -25.78 -24.81 -18.22
CA ALA A 295 -25.37 -26.20 -18.09
C ALA A 295 -24.77 -26.47 -16.72
N ASP A 296 -25.18 -27.58 -16.10
CA ASP A 296 -24.71 -27.99 -14.78
C ASP A 296 -23.20 -28.28 -14.78
N GLY A 297 -22.49 -27.75 -13.77
CA GLY A 297 -21.02 -27.81 -13.67
C GLY A 297 -20.27 -27.00 -14.74
N VAL A 298 -20.92 -26.09 -15.48
CA VAL A 298 -20.26 -25.27 -16.51
C VAL A 298 -20.40 -23.79 -16.20
N TRP A 299 -19.27 -23.09 -16.27
CA TRP A 299 -19.07 -21.69 -15.93
C TRP A 299 -18.46 -20.94 -17.10
N ALA A 300 -18.58 -19.61 -17.15
CA ALA A 300 -17.92 -18.82 -18.18
C ALA A 300 -17.48 -17.44 -17.68
N ILE A 301 -16.31 -16.99 -18.17
CA ILE A 301 -15.63 -15.76 -17.71
C ILE A 301 -14.95 -15.03 -18.86
N GLY A 302 -14.70 -13.74 -18.68
CA GLY A 302 -13.99 -12.86 -19.61
C GLY A 302 -14.78 -12.59 -20.87
N ASP A 303 -14.11 -12.15 -21.94
CA ASP A 303 -14.80 -11.61 -23.12
C ASP A 303 -15.85 -12.54 -23.78
N VAL A 304 -15.81 -13.85 -23.50
CA VAL A 304 -16.79 -14.81 -24.03
C VAL A 304 -18.21 -14.57 -23.50
N ILE A 305 -18.36 -13.94 -22.32
CA ILE A 305 -19.68 -13.58 -21.75
C ILE A 305 -20.16 -12.20 -22.22
N GLY A 306 -19.31 -11.42 -22.89
CA GLY A 306 -19.60 -10.04 -23.31
C GLY A 306 -19.42 -9.04 -22.16
N GLY A 307 -20.11 -7.89 -22.24
CA GLY A 307 -19.98 -6.83 -21.22
C GLY A 307 -18.63 -6.11 -21.30
N ILE A 308 -17.91 -6.05 -20.17
CA ILE A 308 -16.62 -5.37 -20.06
C ILE A 308 -15.49 -6.31 -20.49
N MET A 309 -15.04 -6.17 -21.74
CA MET A 309 -13.97 -7.00 -22.33
C MET A 309 -12.58 -6.46 -21.96
N LEU A 310 -12.23 -6.53 -20.67
CA LEU A 310 -10.94 -6.08 -20.13
C LEU A 310 -10.24 -7.22 -19.38
N ALA A 311 -8.91 -7.27 -19.49
CA ALA A 311 -8.11 -8.35 -18.94
C ALA A 311 -8.22 -8.48 -17.41
N HIS A 312 -8.19 -7.37 -16.69
CA HIS A 312 -8.33 -7.36 -15.23
C HIS A 312 -9.75 -7.77 -14.77
N VAL A 313 -10.78 -7.45 -15.55
CA VAL A 313 -12.15 -7.94 -15.31
C VAL A 313 -12.20 -9.45 -15.50
N ALA A 314 -11.70 -9.96 -16.63
CA ALA A 314 -11.66 -11.40 -16.90
C ALA A 314 -10.88 -12.19 -15.82
N SER A 315 -9.75 -11.65 -15.35
CA SER A 315 -8.99 -12.27 -14.25
C SER A 315 -9.77 -12.28 -12.94
N TYR A 316 -10.47 -11.20 -12.59
CA TYR A 316 -11.27 -11.14 -11.37
C TYR A 316 -12.50 -12.06 -11.42
N GLU A 317 -13.17 -12.12 -12.58
CA GLU A 317 -14.24 -13.10 -12.84
C GLU A 317 -13.73 -14.54 -12.67
N GLY A 318 -12.52 -14.84 -13.16
CA GLY A 318 -11.89 -16.15 -12.97
C GLY A 318 -11.66 -16.52 -11.50
N VAL A 319 -11.27 -15.56 -10.67
CA VAL A 319 -11.17 -15.77 -9.21
C VAL A 319 -12.55 -16.03 -8.60
N CYS A 320 -13.56 -15.22 -8.96
CA CYS A 320 -14.92 -15.36 -8.42
C CYS A 320 -15.54 -16.71 -8.78
N ALA A 321 -15.50 -17.10 -10.06
CA ALA A 321 -16.05 -18.38 -10.52
C ALA A 321 -15.42 -19.57 -9.78
N VAL A 322 -14.10 -19.57 -9.61
CA VAL A 322 -13.39 -20.66 -8.95
C VAL A 322 -13.64 -20.72 -7.45
N GLU A 323 -13.77 -19.59 -6.77
CA GLU A 323 -14.13 -19.56 -5.36
C GLU A 323 -15.57 -20.05 -5.12
N ASN A 324 -16.48 -19.74 -6.05
CA ASN A 324 -17.83 -20.29 -6.04
C ASN A 324 -17.81 -21.82 -6.27
N ILE A 325 -17.01 -22.33 -7.22
CA ILE A 325 -16.80 -23.78 -7.45
C ILE A 325 -16.30 -24.50 -6.19
N ALA A 326 -15.36 -23.90 -5.47
CA ALA A 326 -14.74 -24.48 -4.29
C ALA A 326 -15.64 -24.44 -3.04
N GLY A 327 -16.84 -23.87 -3.12
CA GLY A 327 -17.77 -23.75 -1.99
C GLY A 327 -17.35 -22.68 -0.96
N HIS A 328 -16.47 -21.76 -1.33
CA HIS A 328 -15.97 -20.69 -0.45
C HIS A 328 -16.84 -19.42 -0.47
N GLY A 329 -18.02 -19.44 -1.09
CA GLY A 329 -18.99 -18.35 -0.98
C GLY A 329 -19.98 -18.24 -2.15
N ASN A 330 -20.74 -17.14 -2.15
CA ASN A 330 -21.66 -16.71 -3.19
C ASN A 330 -21.16 -15.37 -3.77
N ARG A 331 -19.98 -15.39 -4.38
CA ARG A 331 -19.23 -14.19 -4.77
C ARG A 331 -19.69 -13.68 -6.14
N VAL A 332 -19.99 -12.39 -6.21
CA VAL A 332 -20.41 -11.67 -7.42
C VAL A 332 -19.32 -10.65 -7.82
N PRO A 333 -18.89 -10.60 -9.09
CA PRO A 333 -17.97 -9.56 -9.56
C PRO A 333 -18.56 -8.14 -9.44
N ASP A 334 -17.84 -7.22 -8.79
CA ASP A 334 -18.25 -5.81 -8.72
C ASP A 334 -17.79 -5.03 -9.96
N TYR A 335 -18.69 -4.88 -10.92
CA TYR A 335 -18.43 -4.14 -12.16
C TYR A 335 -18.53 -2.61 -12.02
N HIS A 336 -19.17 -2.11 -10.97
CA HIS A 336 -19.36 -0.66 -10.78
C HIS A 336 -18.02 0.06 -10.59
N ALA A 337 -17.04 -0.62 -9.98
CA ALA A 337 -15.69 -0.11 -9.79
C ALA A 337 -14.68 -0.71 -10.79
N ALA A 338 -15.10 -1.21 -11.96
CA ALA A 338 -14.15 -1.69 -12.97
C ALA A 338 -13.50 -0.49 -13.71
N PRO A 339 -12.17 -0.27 -13.58
CA PRO A 339 -11.51 0.83 -14.27
C PRO A 339 -11.32 0.54 -15.76
N ASN A 340 -11.37 1.57 -16.58
CA ASN A 340 -11.02 1.57 -17.99
C ASN A 340 -9.74 2.38 -18.18
N CYS A 341 -8.74 1.79 -18.85
CA CYS A 341 -7.44 2.39 -19.09
C CYS A 341 -7.14 2.39 -20.59
N ILE A 342 -6.82 3.56 -21.13
CA ILE A 342 -6.49 3.81 -22.54
C ILE A 342 -5.11 4.45 -22.57
N TYR A 343 -4.16 3.75 -23.19
CA TYR A 343 -2.73 4.08 -23.09
C TYR A 343 -2.27 4.94 -24.26
N THR A 344 -3.10 5.91 -24.64
CA THR A 344 -2.71 6.97 -25.57
C THR A 344 -1.70 7.92 -24.93
N ASP A 345 -1.19 8.86 -25.72
CA ASP A 345 -0.48 10.03 -25.20
C ASP A 345 -1.35 11.27 -25.48
N PRO A 346 -1.75 12.05 -24.44
CA PRO A 346 -1.72 11.68 -23.02
C PRO A 346 -2.61 10.46 -22.72
N GLU A 347 -2.34 9.77 -21.60
CA GLU A 347 -3.13 8.62 -21.16
C GLU A 347 -4.53 9.05 -20.72
N ILE A 348 -5.51 8.14 -20.86
CA ILE A 348 -6.88 8.34 -20.37
C ILE A 348 -7.25 7.17 -19.46
N ALA A 349 -7.84 7.46 -18.30
CA ALA A 349 -8.38 6.44 -17.42
C ALA A 349 -9.67 6.92 -16.72
N HIS A 350 -10.62 6.03 -16.52
CA HIS A 350 -11.83 6.35 -15.77
C HIS A 350 -12.42 5.14 -15.02
N VAL A 351 -13.15 5.41 -13.95
CA VAL A 351 -13.86 4.41 -13.14
C VAL A 351 -15.16 5.01 -12.60
N GLY A 352 -16.19 4.19 -12.43
CA GLY A 352 -17.50 4.63 -11.96
C GLY A 352 -18.24 5.52 -12.97
N LEU A 353 -19.15 6.35 -12.47
CA LEU A 353 -20.06 7.14 -13.29
C LEU A 353 -19.39 8.38 -13.92
N GLY A 354 -19.72 8.62 -15.19
CA GLY A 354 -19.49 9.90 -15.87
C GLY A 354 -20.46 11.00 -15.45
N GLU A 355 -20.12 12.26 -15.77
CA GLU A 355 -21.02 13.39 -15.48
C GLU A 355 -22.34 13.25 -16.26
N LYS A 356 -22.25 12.89 -17.54
CA LYS A 356 -23.42 12.70 -18.41
C LYS A 356 -24.30 11.56 -17.91
N GLU A 357 -23.67 10.43 -17.57
CA GLU A 357 -24.37 9.24 -17.08
C GLU A 357 -25.08 9.52 -15.75
N ALA A 358 -24.43 10.22 -14.81
CA ALA A 358 -25.05 10.59 -13.54
C ALA A 358 -26.28 11.50 -13.76
N LYS A 359 -26.20 12.45 -14.69
CA LYS A 359 -27.32 13.32 -15.08
C LYS A 359 -28.46 12.55 -15.72
N GLU A 360 -28.17 11.63 -16.64
CA GLU A 360 -29.17 10.76 -17.29
C GLU A 360 -29.88 9.85 -16.27
N LYS A 361 -29.17 9.44 -15.22
CA LYS A 361 -29.73 8.68 -14.07
C LYS A 361 -30.47 9.56 -13.05
N GLY A 362 -30.53 10.89 -13.26
CA GLY A 362 -31.21 11.82 -12.35
C GLY A 362 -30.51 12.03 -11.00
N ILE A 363 -29.21 11.74 -10.90
CA ILE A 363 -28.42 11.87 -9.68
C ILE A 363 -27.90 13.31 -9.58
N ALA A 364 -28.15 13.97 -8.45
CA ALA A 364 -27.57 15.28 -8.17
C ALA A 364 -26.08 15.11 -7.83
N VAL A 365 -25.20 15.76 -8.58
CA VAL A 365 -23.74 15.59 -8.43
C VAL A 365 -22.98 16.89 -8.18
N LYS A 366 -21.88 16.78 -7.43
CA LYS A 366 -20.80 17.77 -7.35
C LYS A 366 -19.65 17.31 -8.24
N ILE A 367 -19.01 18.27 -8.90
CA ILE A 367 -17.92 18.01 -9.84
C ILE A 367 -16.71 18.83 -9.44
N GLY A 368 -15.58 18.15 -9.31
CA GLY A 368 -14.30 18.77 -9.05
C GLY A 368 -13.33 18.46 -10.19
N LYS A 369 -12.55 19.45 -10.59
CA LYS A 369 -11.59 19.31 -11.70
C LYS A 369 -10.30 20.04 -11.36
N PHE A 370 -9.18 19.33 -11.47
CA PHE A 370 -7.86 19.87 -11.22
C PHE A 370 -6.95 19.67 -12.44
N PRO A 371 -6.44 20.75 -13.06
CA PRO A 371 -5.60 20.65 -14.24
C PRO A 371 -4.17 20.24 -13.90
N PHE A 372 -3.57 19.35 -14.70
CA PHE A 372 -2.15 18.98 -14.52
C PHE A 372 -1.21 20.17 -14.72
N ALA A 373 -1.61 21.20 -15.45
CA ALA A 373 -0.87 22.47 -15.53
C ALA A 373 -0.68 23.19 -14.17
N ALA A 374 -1.50 22.88 -13.16
CA ALA A 374 -1.34 23.38 -11.80
C ALA A 374 -0.62 22.38 -10.86
N ALA A 375 -0.32 21.17 -11.34
CA ALA A 375 0.40 20.16 -10.56
C ALA A 375 1.92 20.36 -10.69
N GLY A 376 2.59 20.63 -9.57
CA GLY A 376 4.05 20.79 -9.53
C GLY A 376 4.77 19.59 -10.15
N ARG A 377 4.33 18.36 -9.85
CA ARG A 377 4.94 17.16 -10.43
C ARG A 377 4.80 17.08 -11.95
N ALA A 378 3.64 17.41 -12.51
CA ALA A 378 3.41 17.40 -13.96
C ALA A 378 4.32 18.40 -14.68
N LEU A 379 4.56 19.58 -14.09
CA LEU A 379 5.54 20.54 -14.58
C LEU A 379 6.97 19.95 -14.60
N THR A 380 7.38 19.26 -13.53
CA THR A 380 8.71 18.62 -13.50
C THR A 380 8.88 17.47 -14.49
N LEU A 381 7.77 16.88 -14.95
CA LEU A 381 7.76 15.85 -16.01
C LEU A 381 7.70 16.47 -17.41
N GLY A 382 7.46 17.78 -17.53
CA GLY A 382 7.15 18.45 -18.80
C GLY A 382 5.83 18.00 -19.45
N GLN A 383 4.97 17.30 -18.71
CA GLN A 383 3.72 16.71 -19.19
C GLN A 383 2.55 17.34 -18.44
N THR A 384 2.08 18.50 -18.91
CA THR A 384 1.06 19.32 -18.21
C THR A 384 -0.33 19.25 -18.83
N GLU A 385 -0.46 18.56 -19.96
CA GLU A 385 -1.73 18.44 -20.68
C GLU A 385 -2.71 17.55 -19.92
N GLY A 386 -3.95 18.02 -19.82
CA GLY A 386 -5.04 17.27 -19.19
C GLY A 386 -5.35 17.66 -17.74
N PHE A 387 -6.10 16.80 -17.05
CA PHE A 387 -6.68 17.04 -15.73
C PHE A 387 -7.17 15.75 -15.06
N VAL A 388 -7.40 15.83 -13.75
CA VAL A 388 -8.23 14.88 -12.99
C VAL A 388 -9.60 15.50 -12.74
N LYS A 389 -10.67 14.72 -12.94
CA LYS A 389 -12.06 15.09 -12.69
C LYS A 389 -12.73 14.04 -11.80
N VAL A 390 -13.41 14.48 -10.74
CA VAL A 390 -14.22 13.63 -9.86
C VAL A 390 -15.69 13.99 -9.97
N VAL A 391 -16.54 12.97 -9.90
CA VAL A 391 -18.00 13.08 -9.87
C VAL A 391 -18.44 12.47 -8.55
N ALA A 392 -19.09 13.25 -7.70
CA ALA A 392 -19.55 12.81 -6.39
C ALA A 392 -21.02 13.12 -6.19
N ASP A 393 -21.70 12.30 -5.39
CA ASP A 393 -23.07 12.53 -4.97
C ASP A 393 -23.16 13.84 -4.18
N ALA A 394 -24.13 14.70 -4.51
CA ALA A 394 -24.18 16.06 -3.97
C ALA A 394 -24.52 16.12 -2.48
N GLU A 395 -25.33 15.16 -2.00
CA GLU A 395 -25.82 15.09 -0.62
C GLU A 395 -24.81 14.39 0.30
N SER A 396 -24.45 13.15 -0.03
CA SER A 396 -23.56 12.31 0.78
C SER A 396 -22.07 12.62 0.61
N GLY A 397 -21.69 13.27 -0.49
CA GLY A 397 -20.28 13.48 -0.85
C GLY A 397 -19.55 12.20 -1.28
N ARG A 398 -20.25 11.07 -1.45
CA ARG A 398 -19.68 9.81 -1.93
C ARG A 398 -19.12 9.97 -3.34
N LEU A 399 -17.90 9.50 -3.58
CA LEU A 399 -17.32 9.44 -4.91
C LEU A 399 -18.09 8.43 -5.77
N LEU A 400 -18.65 8.90 -6.88
CA LEU A 400 -19.39 8.09 -7.85
C LEU A 400 -18.52 7.70 -9.04
N GLY A 401 -17.54 8.52 -9.40
CA GLY A 401 -16.59 8.23 -10.46
C GLY A 401 -15.44 9.22 -10.53
N ALA A 402 -14.37 8.79 -11.19
CA ALA A 402 -13.20 9.63 -11.47
C ALA A 402 -12.74 9.41 -12.92
N HIS A 403 -12.30 10.49 -13.54
CA HIS A 403 -11.94 10.57 -14.96
C HIS A 403 -10.65 11.36 -15.08
N ILE A 404 -9.63 10.76 -15.67
CA ILE A 404 -8.28 11.30 -15.73
C ILE A 404 -7.83 11.30 -17.19
N ILE A 405 -7.33 12.43 -17.66
CA ILE A 405 -6.53 12.51 -18.88
C ILE A 405 -5.23 13.24 -18.56
N GLY A 406 -4.09 12.65 -18.87
CA GLY A 406 -2.79 13.24 -18.56
C GLY A 406 -1.70 12.21 -18.24
N PRO A 407 -0.55 12.63 -17.70
CA PRO A 407 0.55 11.73 -17.43
C PRO A 407 0.16 10.66 -16.42
N ARG A 408 0.50 9.40 -16.72
CA ARG A 408 0.29 8.24 -15.83
C ARG A 408 -1.17 8.05 -15.38
N ALA A 409 -2.16 8.52 -16.15
CA ALA A 409 -3.57 8.38 -15.81
C ALA A 409 -3.96 6.93 -15.48
N THR A 410 -3.36 5.96 -16.17
CA THR A 410 -3.62 4.53 -16.00
C THR A 410 -3.06 3.95 -14.69
N ASP A 411 -2.07 4.60 -14.08
CA ASP A 411 -1.58 4.26 -12.73
C ASP A 411 -2.39 4.97 -11.65
N LEU A 412 -2.74 6.25 -11.88
CA LEU A 412 -3.47 7.08 -10.92
C LEU A 412 -4.89 6.58 -10.63
N ILE A 413 -5.53 5.95 -11.61
CA ILE A 413 -6.92 5.50 -11.48
C ILE A 413 -7.10 4.41 -10.41
N ALA A 414 -6.03 3.73 -10.00
CA ALA A 414 -6.09 2.66 -9.00
C ALA A 414 -6.62 3.18 -7.64
N GLU A 415 -6.20 4.37 -7.23
CA GLU A 415 -6.69 5.00 -6.00
C GLU A 415 -8.18 5.34 -6.09
N ALA A 416 -8.59 5.96 -7.20
CA ALA A 416 -10.00 6.28 -7.42
C ALA A 416 -10.87 5.01 -7.52
N THR A 417 -10.33 3.93 -8.08
CA THR A 417 -11.00 2.63 -8.16
C THR A 417 -11.30 2.10 -6.76
N LEU A 418 -10.28 2.12 -5.87
CA LEU A 418 -10.45 1.74 -4.47
C LEU A 418 -11.50 2.62 -3.78
N ALA A 419 -11.47 3.93 -4.02
CA ALA A 419 -12.41 4.87 -3.44
C ALA A 419 -13.86 4.63 -3.90
N VAL A 420 -14.09 4.41 -5.19
CA VAL A 420 -15.42 4.10 -5.76
C VAL A 420 -15.95 2.77 -5.23
N GLN A 421 -15.11 1.73 -5.22
CA GLN A 421 -15.46 0.39 -4.73
C GLN A 421 -15.90 0.42 -3.26
N ASN A 422 -15.17 1.16 -2.41
CA ASN A 422 -15.46 1.24 -0.98
C ASN A 422 -16.44 2.36 -0.62
N GLY A 423 -16.93 3.11 -1.61
CA GLY A 423 -17.85 4.22 -1.40
C GLY A 423 -17.28 5.35 -0.53
N LEU A 424 -16.00 5.64 -0.67
CA LEU A 424 -15.35 6.74 0.04
C LEU A 424 -15.93 8.09 -0.39
N THR A 425 -15.92 9.03 0.55
CA THR A 425 -16.37 10.41 0.32
C THR A 425 -15.24 11.31 -0.14
N LEU A 426 -15.58 12.47 -0.74
CA LEU A 426 -14.63 13.51 -1.09
C LEU A 426 -13.77 13.97 0.11
N GLU A 427 -14.36 14.00 1.31
CA GLU A 427 -13.66 14.35 2.55
C GLU A 427 -12.66 13.26 2.96
N GLN A 428 -12.99 11.98 2.80
CA GLN A 428 -12.03 10.91 3.09
C GLN A 428 -10.84 10.91 2.11
N ILE A 429 -11.08 11.30 0.86
CA ILE A 429 -10.01 11.49 -0.14
C ILE A 429 -9.17 12.72 0.22
N ASP A 430 -9.77 13.83 0.65
CA ASP A 430 -9.03 15.04 1.02
C ASP A 430 -8.22 14.91 2.34
N LEU A 431 -8.67 14.07 3.27
CA LEU A 431 -7.97 13.75 4.52
C LEU A 431 -6.78 12.82 4.30
N THR A 432 -6.70 12.16 3.15
CA THR A 432 -5.58 11.30 2.79
C THR A 432 -4.36 12.17 2.48
N ILE A 433 -3.26 11.95 3.23
CA ILE A 433 -2.00 12.67 3.00
C ILE A 433 -1.34 12.10 1.74
N HIS A 434 -1.57 12.75 0.60
CA HIS A 434 -0.91 12.43 -0.66
C HIS A 434 0.54 12.94 -0.62
N ALA A 435 1.49 12.13 -1.10
CA ALA A 435 2.90 12.52 -1.11
C ALA A 435 3.15 13.72 -2.04
N HIS A 436 4.05 14.63 -1.65
CA HIS A 436 4.37 15.84 -2.43
C HIS A 436 5.87 15.90 -2.82
N PRO A 437 6.23 16.29 -4.06
CA PRO A 437 5.36 16.49 -5.22
C PRO A 437 5.08 15.17 -5.96
N THR A 438 3.81 14.79 -6.15
CA THR A 438 3.40 13.63 -6.93
C THR A 438 2.14 13.90 -7.78
N LEU A 439 1.90 13.05 -8.79
CA LEU A 439 0.69 13.17 -9.62
C LEU A 439 -0.61 12.82 -8.86
N PRO A 440 -0.64 11.83 -7.92
CA PRO A 440 -1.81 11.55 -7.09
C PRO A 440 -2.40 12.77 -6.35
N GLU A 441 -1.60 13.79 -6.01
CA GLU A 441 -2.13 15.03 -5.42
C GLU A 441 -3.23 15.69 -6.27
N SER A 442 -3.25 15.43 -7.59
CA SER A 442 -4.29 15.92 -8.49
C SER A 442 -5.66 15.31 -8.20
N LEU A 443 -5.73 14.08 -7.68
CA LEU A 443 -6.98 13.46 -7.23
C LEU A 443 -7.49 14.14 -5.96
N MET A 444 -6.63 14.33 -4.96
CA MET A 444 -6.92 15.12 -3.74
C MET A 444 -7.42 16.52 -4.09
N GLU A 445 -6.70 17.26 -4.93
CA GLU A 445 -7.09 18.61 -5.32
C GLU A 445 -8.38 18.65 -6.13
N SER A 446 -8.67 17.62 -6.94
CA SER A 446 -9.96 17.50 -7.61
C SER A 446 -11.09 17.26 -6.59
N ALA A 447 -10.86 16.48 -5.53
CA ALA A 447 -11.83 16.28 -4.45
C ALA A 447 -12.07 17.58 -3.66
N LEU A 448 -11.01 18.34 -3.35
CA LEU A 448 -11.11 19.67 -2.75
C LEU A 448 -11.83 20.66 -3.68
N ALA A 449 -11.58 20.60 -4.99
CA ALA A 449 -12.25 21.45 -5.98
C ALA A 449 -13.76 21.19 -6.03
N ALA A 450 -14.19 19.92 -5.93
CA ALA A 450 -15.61 19.56 -5.84
C ALA A 450 -16.30 20.16 -4.59
N GLN A 451 -15.51 20.42 -3.54
CA GLN A 451 -15.96 21.06 -2.30
C GLN A 451 -15.76 22.59 -2.28
N GLY A 452 -15.19 23.18 -3.34
CA GLY A 452 -14.87 24.61 -3.39
C GLY A 452 -13.71 25.03 -2.47
N ARG A 453 -12.80 24.09 -2.17
CA ARG A 453 -11.69 24.23 -1.22
C ARG A 453 -10.32 23.88 -1.81
N ALA A 454 -10.19 23.81 -3.13
CA ALA A 454 -8.90 23.55 -3.79
C ALA A 454 -7.86 24.60 -3.39
N ILE A 455 -6.62 24.19 -3.22
CA ILE A 455 -5.55 25.05 -2.72
C ILE A 455 -4.73 25.59 -3.89
N HIS A 456 -4.41 24.72 -4.86
CA HIS A 456 -3.51 25.04 -5.96
C HIS A 456 -4.22 25.59 -7.21
N ILE A 457 -5.54 25.82 -7.13
CA ILE A 457 -6.32 26.55 -8.14
C ILE A 457 -7.34 27.49 -7.47
N PRO A 458 -7.74 28.59 -8.13
CA PRO A 458 -8.83 29.42 -7.65
C PRO A 458 -10.16 28.64 -7.61
N ASN A 459 -10.84 28.69 -6.46
CA ASN A 459 -12.19 28.14 -6.35
C ASN A 459 -13.21 29.07 -7.03
N ARG A 460 -14.14 28.49 -7.80
CA ARG A 460 -15.27 29.25 -8.37
C ARG A 460 -16.15 29.74 -7.21
N LYS A 461 -16.41 31.06 -7.15
CA LYS A 461 -17.37 31.64 -6.20
C LYS A 461 -18.76 31.07 -6.50
N THR A 462 -19.25 30.17 -5.66
CA THR A 462 -20.67 29.81 -5.63
C THR A 462 -21.43 31.00 -5.06
N SER A 463 -22.36 31.56 -5.85
CA SER A 463 -23.28 32.58 -5.38
C SER A 463 -24.32 31.94 -4.45
N SER A 464 -23.93 31.65 -3.22
CA SER A 464 -24.85 31.28 -2.16
C SER A 464 -24.36 31.92 -0.88
N ASN A 465 -25.05 33.00 -0.48
CA ASN A 465 -24.89 33.58 0.85
C ASN A 465 -25.07 32.46 1.90
N PRO A 466 -24.20 32.37 2.93
CA PRO A 466 -24.46 31.47 4.03
C PRO A 466 -25.73 31.94 4.76
N PRO A 467 -26.66 31.04 5.12
CA PRO A 467 -27.80 31.42 5.94
C PRO A 467 -27.27 31.83 7.32
N THR A 468 -27.52 33.09 7.67
CA THR A 468 -27.43 33.59 9.03
C THR A 468 -28.56 32.93 9.82
N GLN A 469 -28.25 31.86 10.54
CA GLN A 469 -29.11 31.39 11.62
C GLN A 469 -28.47 31.73 12.96
N ALA A 470 -29.12 32.68 13.63
CA ALA A 470 -28.98 32.91 15.05
C ALA A 470 -29.38 31.63 15.79
N VAL A 471 -28.50 31.10 16.64
CA VAL A 471 -28.89 30.12 17.65
C VAL A 471 -29.13 30.87 18.95
N SER A 472 -30.38 31.27 19.12
CA SER A 472 -30.97 31.60 20.42
C SER A 472 -31.16 30.31 21.21
N GLY A 473 -30.66 30.31 22.45
CA GLY A 473 -31.12 29.51 23.59
C GLY A 473 -31.61 28.08 23.33
N LEU A 474 -30.72 27.10 23.54
CA LEU A 474 -31.14 25.78 23.99
C LEU A 474 -30.34 25.41 25.24
N THR A 475 -31.10 25.30 26.31
CA THR A 475 -30.74 24.86 27.65
C THR A 475 -30.07 23.49 27.64
N SER A 476 -28.99 23.38 28.42
CA SER A 476 -28.31 22.12 28.73
C SER A 476 -29.31 21.09 29.29
N PRO A 477 -29.43 19.88 28.71
CA PRO A 477 -30.04 18.76 29.41
C PRO A 477 -29.03 18.21 30.42
N ALA A 478 -29.54 17.99 31.61
CA ALA A 478 -28.85 17.46 32.76
C ALA A 478 -28.05 16.18 32.47
N SER A 479 -26.95 16.06 33.19
CA SER A 479 -26.18 14.86 33.45
C SER A 479 -27.05 13.63 33.69
N GLY A 480 -27.15 12.75 32.70
CA GLY A 480 -27.55 11.37 32.90
C GLY A 480 -26.34 10.54 33.33
N GLU A 481 -26.29 10.16 34.60
CA GLU A 481 -25.32 9.20 35.12
C GLU A 481 -25.48 7.85 34.39
N VAL A 482 -24.46 7.47 33.61
CA VAL A 482 -24.29 6.09 33.18
C VAL A 482 -23.59 5.34 34.31
N LYS A 483 -24.35 4.54 35.06
CA LYS A 483 -23.80 3.57 36.01
C LYS A 483 -23.03 2.50 35.25
N MET A 484 -21.70 2.58 35.24
CA MET A 484 -20.85 1.42 34.94
C MET A 484 -21.01 0.40 36.07
N GLU A 485 -21.54 -0.78 35.74
CA GLU A 485 -21.50 -1.95 36.62
C GLU A 485 -20.05 -2.36 36.86
N LYS A 486 -19.66 -2.41 38.14
CA LYS A 486 -18.41 -3.00 38.60
C LYS A 486 -18.50 -4.51 38.47
N GLN A 487 -17.82 -5.11 37.50
CA GLN A 487 -17.40 -6.49 37.59
C GLN A 487 -15.98 -6.55 38.18
N MET A 488 -15.88 -7.26 39.30
CA MET A 488 -14.68 -7.42 40.12
C MET A 488 -13.63 -8.26 39.38
N VAL A 489 -12.45 -7.69 39.14
CA VAL A 489 -11.20 -8.46 38.99
C VAL A 489 -10.41 -8.28 40.28
N ALA A 490 -10.04 -9.39 40.91
CA ALA A 490 -9.36 -9.41 42.20
C ALA A 490 -8.03 -8.63 42.15
N PRO A 491 -7.71 -7.80 43.16
CA PRO A 491 -6.48 -7.02 43.16
C PRO A 491 -5.31 -7.94 43.52
N VAL A 492 -4.46 -8.25 42.54
CA VAL A 492 -3.11 -8.73 42.82
C VAL A 492 -2.29 -7.51 43.25
N LYS A 493 -1.88 -7.47 44.52
CA LYS A 493 -0.97 -6.45 45.05
C LYS A 493 0.39 -6.57 44.37
N PRO A 494 0.90 -5.52 43.68
CA PRO A 494 2.28 -5.48 43.23
C PRO A 494 3.24 -5.42 44.42
N SER A 495 4.40 -6.06 44.30
CA SER A 495 5.58 -5.68 45.10
C SER A 495 5.94 -4.23 44.74
N ALA A 496 6.23 -3.42 45.76
CA ALA A 496 6.44 -1.98 45.56
C ALA A 496 7.65 -1.72 44.64
N PRO A 497 7.51 -0.95 43.55
CA PRO A 497 8.64 -0.47 42.77
C PRO A 497 9.50 0.49 43.62
N PRO A 498 10.80 0.67 43.29
CA PRO A 498 11.64 1.63 43.99
C PRO A 498 10.97 3.02 44.00
N PRO A 499 11.08 3.78 45.11
CA PRO A 499 10.45 5.09 45.21
C PRO A 499 11.03 6.03 44.16
N THR A 500 10.19 6.58 43.29
CA THR A 500 10.56 7.65 42.34
C THR A 500 10.87 8.93 43.15
N PRO A 501 12.11 9.45 43.14
CA PRO A 501 12.43 10.66 43.90
C PRO A 501 11.73 11.90 43.30
N SER A 502 11.41 12.89 44.14
CA SER A 502 10.76 14.14 43.69
C SER A 502 11.66 15.07 42.84
N ALA A 503 12.94 14.72 42.69
CA ALA A 503 13.88 15.13 41.64
C ALA A 503 15.22 14.39 41.87
N ILE A 504 15.86 13.82 40.84
CA ILE A 504 17.21 13.23 40.96
C ILE A 504 18.24 14.36 41.02
N ASN A 505 19.13 14.31 42.00
CA ASN A 505 20.22 15.28 42.17
C ASN A 505 21.55 14.57 42.53
N PRO A 506 22.71 15.26 42.44
CA PRO A 506 23.99 14.63 42.72
C PRO A 506 24.08 13.94 44.07
N LYS A 507 23.49 14.53 45.14
CA LYS A 507 23.53 13.95 46.50
C LYS A 507 22.80 12.61 46.57
N SER A 508 21.72 12.44 45.81
CA SER A 508 20.97 11.18 45.76
C SER A 508 21.74 10.04 45.09
N LEU A 509 22.82 10.34 44.35
CA LEU A 509 23.66 9.37 43.64
C LEU A 509 25.07 9.25 44.22
N GLU A 510 25.38 9.96 45.31
CA GLU A 510 26.63 9.79 46.05
C GLU A 510 26.72 8.38 46.63
N LEU A 511 27.88 7.72 46.53
CA LEU A 511 28.06 6.37 47.05
C LEU A 511 28.28 6.41 48.57
N ASN A 512 27.18 6.50 49.33
CA ASN A 512 27.23 6.55 50.78
C ASN A 512 26.12 5.71 51.44
N LYS A 513 26.20 5.52 52.76
CA LYS A 513 25.25 4.65 53.47
C LYS A 513 23.84 5.22 53.56
N GLY A 514 23.68 6.54 53.44
CA GLY A 514 22.40 7.24 53.61
C GLY A 514 21.41 7.04 52.46
N ASN A 515 21.89 6.67 51.27
CA ASN A 515 21.08 6.36 50.08
C ASN A 515 21.35 4.94 49.54
N ARG A 516 21.93 4.06 50.38
CA ARG A 516 22.30 2.69 50.01
C ARG A 516 21.15 1.93 49.35
N ASP A 517 19.98 1.90 49.98
CA ASP A 517 18.86 1.09 49.49
C ASP A 517 18.33 1.59 48.13
N PHE A 518 18.39 2.90 47.90
CA PHE A 518 18.08 3.48 46.59
C PHE A 518 19.07 3.00 45.52
N LEU A 519 20.37 3.07 45.79
CA LEU A 519 21.42 2.62 44.86
C LEU A 519 21.35 1.12 44.57
N LEU A 520 21.08 0.30 45.58
CA LEU A 520 20.86 -1.15 45.40
C LEU A 520 19.57 -1.45 44.63
N GLY A 521 18.53 -0.63 44.81
CA GLY A 521 17.32 -0.71 44.00
C GLY A 521 17.60 -0.49 42.51
N LEU A 522 18.47 0.47 42.17
CA LEU A 522 18.87 0.72 40.78
C LEU A 522 19.64 -0.48 40.19
N HIS A 523 20.58 -1.04 40.95
CA HIS A 523 21.31 -2.25 40.55
C HIS A 523 20.36 -3.43 40.32
N ARG A 524 19.45 -3.69 41.26
CA ARG A 524 18.44 -4.74 41.14
C ARG A 524 17.57 -4.55 39.89
N GLN A 525 17.18 -3.31 39.57
CA GLN A 525 16.38 -3.02 38.39
C GLN A 525 17.13 -3.37 37.09
N MET A 526 18.41 -3.02 36.98
CA MET A 526 19.22 -3.41 35.82
C MET A 526 19.36 -4.93 35.71
N GLN A 527 19.58 -5.62 36.83
CA GLN A 527 19.66 -7.09 36.87
C GLN A 527 18.34 -7.74 36.44
N LEU A 528 17.19 -7.23 36.90
CA LEU A 528 15.88 -7.71 36.49
C LEU A 528 15.67 -7.58 34.98
N ILE A 529 16.00 -6.42 34.39
CA ILE A 529 15.87 -6.18 32.95
C ILE A 529 16.80 -7.12 32.16
N ARG A 530 18.09 -7.21 32.53
CA ARG A 530 19.05 -8.12 31.88
C ARG A 530 18.52 -9.55 31.87
N ARG A 531 18.06 -10.03 33.03
CA ARG A 531 17.59 -11.41 33.16
C ARG A 531 16.27 -11.66 32.44
N PHE A 532 15.35 -10.71 32.51
CA PHE A 532 14.10 -10.75 31.74
C PHE A 532 14.38 -10.91 30.25
N GLU A 533 15.27 -10.09 29.69
CA GLU A 533 15.60 -10.08 28.26
C GLU A 533 16.34 -11.36 27.82
N GLU A 534 17.27 -11.87 28.65
CA GLU A 534 17.91 -13.17 28.41
C GLU A 534 16.88 -14.29 28.32
N ARG A 535 15.89 -14.31 29.22
CA ARG A 535 14.84 -15.30 29.18
C ARG A 535 13.87 -15.06 28.03
N ALA A 536 13.54 -13.81 27.69
CA ALA A 536 12.75 -13.51 26.49
C ALA A 536 13.42 -14.08 25.23
N GLN A 537 14.76 -13.95 25.11
CA GLN A 537 15.52 -14.58 24.02
C GLN A 537 15.35 -16.11 23.98
N GLU A 538 15.42 -16.78 25.13
CA GLU A 538 15.21 -18.22 25.24
C GLU A 538 13.79 -18.63 24.86
N GLN A 539 12.78 -17.88 25.31
CA GLN A 539 11.37 -18.18 25.01
C GLN A 539 11.03 -17.90 23.54
N TYR A 540 11.66 -16.90 22.94
CA TYR A 540 11.61 -16.67 21.49
C TYR A 540 12.13 -17.88 20.71
N THR A 541 13.28 -18.42 21.14
CA THR A 541 13.86 -19.64 20.53
C THR A 541 12.96 -20.86 20.69
N LYS A 542 12.13 -20.89 21.74
CA LYS A 542 11.09 -21.91 21.96
C LYS A 542 9.79 -21.63 21.21
N ALA A 543 9.76 -20.62 20.33
CA ALA A 543 8.60 -20.18 19.55
C ALA A 543 7.39 -19.74 20.40
N LYS A 544 7.63 -19.29 21.64
CA LYS A 544 6.56 -18.73 22.50
C LYS A 544 6.29 -17.26 22.24
N ILE A 545 7.25 -16.55 21.64
CA ILE A 545 7.12 -15.12 21.30
C ILE A 545 6.97 -15.01 19.79
N GLY A 546 5.84 -14.45 19.35
CA GLY A 546 5.57 -14.18 17.94
C GLY A 546 6.24 -12.91 17.42
N GLY A 547 6.47 -12.82 16.11
CA GLY A 547 7.02 -11.63 15.45
C GLY A 547 8.52 -11.44 15.66
N TYR A 548 8.98 -10.18 15.66
CA TYR A 548 10.37 -9.83 15.95
C TYR A 548 10.52 -9.41 17.40
N CYS A 549 11.55 -9.94 18.07
CA CYS A 549 11.87 -9.61 19.45
C CYS A 549 13.18 -8.80 19.54
N HIS A 550 13.12 -7.63 20.18
CA HIS A 550 14.22 -6.68 20.29
C HIS A 550 14.61 -6.47 21.75
N LEU A 551 15.85 -6.80 22.10
CA LEU A 551 16.30 -6.89 23.49
C LEU A 551 17.14 -5.69 23.91
N ASN A 552 16.98 -5.19 25.15
CA ASN A 552 17.83 -4.14 25.73
C ASN A 552 19.16 -4.64 26.35
N ILE A 553 19.60 -5.88 26.06
CA ILE A 553 20.81 -6.45 26.68
C ILE A 553 22.04 -5.58 26.35
N GLY A 554 22.70 -5.04 27.38
CA GLY A 554 23.85 -4.14 27.28
C GLY A 554 23.49 -2.64 27.34
N GLU A 555 22.20 -2.31 27.31
CA GLU A 555 21.69 -0.93 27.35
C GLU A 555 21.12 -0.56 28.74
N GLU A 556 21.31 -1.40 29.77
CA GLU A 556 20.56 -1.31 31.03
C GLU A 556 20.75 0.02 31.77
N ALA A 557 21.97 0.57 31.78
CA ALA A 557 22.23 1.88 32.38
C ALA A 557 21.47 3.00 31.67
N THR A 558 21.43 2.97 30.34
CA THR A 558 20.65 3.92 29.52
C THR A 558 19.15 3.79 29.79
N VAL A 559 18.64 2.56 29.85
CA VAL A 559 17.22 2.27 30.10
C VAL A 559 16.79 2.73 31.50
N VAL A 560 17.46 2.23 32.54
CA VAL A 560 17.12 2.52 33.94
C VAL A 560 17.37 3.99 34.24
N GLY A 561 18.52 4.52 33.80
CA GLY A 561 18.89 5.90 34.08
C GLY A 561 18.02 6.92 33.36
N GLY A 562 17.60 6.62 32.12
CA GLY A 562 16.69 7.47 31.35
C GLY A 562 15.28 7.52 31.95
N ILE A 563 14.73 6.37 32.34
CA ILE A 563 13.34 6.28 32.81
C ILE A 563 13.18 6.73 34.27
N LEU A 564 14.09 6.35 35.17
CA LEU A 564 13.97 6.70 36.59
C LEU A 564 14.34 8.16 36.89
N ALA A 565 14.87 8.90 35.91
CA ALA A 565 15.03 10.34 35.97
C ALA A 565 13.69 11.11 35.81
N LEU A 566 12.64 10.44 35.33
CA LEU A 566 11.34 11.05 35.06
C LEU A 566 10.43 11.07 36.28
N LYS A 567 9.50 12.02 36.32
CA LYS A 567 8.42 12.05 37.30
C LYS A 567 7.28 11.10 36.87
N PRO A 568 6.44 10.61 37.80
CA PRO A 568 5.32 9.72 37.48
C PRO A 568 4.27 10.33 36.54
N ASN A 569 4.21 11.66 36.42
CA ASN A 569 3.32 12.37 35.52
C ASN A 569 3.92 12.63 34.12
N ASP A 570 5.20 12.33 33.86
CA ASP A 570 5.74 12.48 32.51
C ASP A 570 5.21 11.39 31.57
N TRP A 571 5.12 11.72 30.28
CA TRP A 571 4.69 10.79 29.24
C TRP A 571 5.90 10.22 28.51
N ILE A 572 5.88 8.92 28.24
CA ILE A 572 6.98 8.22 27.56
C ILE A 572 6.51 7.69 26.21
N PHE A 573 7.26 8.00 25.16
CA PHE A 573 7.13 7.42 23.82
C PHE A 573 8.45 6.73 23.49
N THR A 574 8.42 5.51 22.97
CA THR A 574 9.64 4.73 22.70
C THR A 574 9.58 3.98 21.38
N SER A 575 10.75 3.63 20.81
CA SER A 575 10.82 2.67 19.71
C SER A 575 10.48 1.25 20.15
N TYR A 576 10.32 0.35 19.18
CA TYR A 576 10.08 -1.11 19.27
C TYR A 576 11.10 -1.98 20.08
N ARG A 577 11.96 -1.35 20.89
CA ARG A 577 12.90 -2.00 21.82
C ARG A 577 12.63 -1.49 23.23
N GLU A 578 11.45 -1.80 23.75
CA GLU A 578 10.90 -1.13 24.92
C GLU A 578 10.70 -1.98 26.19
N HIS A 579 11.01 -3.29 26.20
CA HIS A 579 10.69 -4.14 27.35
C HIS A 579 11.32 -3.61 28.65
N GLY A 580 12.61 -3.29 28.61
CA GLY A 580 13.32 -2.73 29.75
C GLY A 580 12.76 -1.37 30.17
N HIS A 581 12.36 -0.54 29.22
CA HIS A 581 11.78 0.78 29.46
C HIS A 581 10.42 0.67 30.18
N ALA A 582 9.58 -0.26 29.74
CA ALA A 582 8.30 -0.59 30.36
C ALA A 582 8.50 -1.05 31.81
N ILE A 583 9.41 -2.00 32.03
CA ILE A 583 9.74 -2.53 33.36
C ILE A 583 10.33 -1.44 34.27
N ALA A 584 11.23 -0.59 33.76
CA ALA A 584 11.78 0.56 34.50
C ALA A 584 10.72 1.61 34.85
N ARG A 585 9.70 1.81 34.00
CA ARG A 585 8.56 2.68 34.30
C ARG A 585 7.64 2.07 35.38
N GLY A 586 7.85 0.80 35.72
CA GLY A 586 7.12 0.07 36.75
C GLY A 586 5.96 -0.74 36.22
N ILE A 587 5.82 -0.92 34.89
CA ILE A 587 4.87 -1.90 34.34
C ILE A 587 5.26 -3.28 34.88
N ASP A 588 4.26 -4.07 35.30
CA ASP A 588 4.51 -5.38 35.88
C ASP A 588 5.22 -6.29 34.85
N PRO A 589 6.43 -6.80 35.14
CA PRO A 589 7.14 -7.71 34.24
C PRO A 589 6.32 -8.93 33.84
N LYS A 590 5.36 -9.37 34.67
CA LYS A 590 4.41 -10.43 34.32
C LYS A 590 3.53 -10.07 33.13
N ALA A 591 2.97 -8.85 33.14
CA ALA A 591 2.18 -8.33 32.02
C ALA A 591 3.05 -8.11 30.78
N VAL A 592 4.30 -7.67 30.96
CA VAL A 592 5.23 -7.53 29.83
C VAL A 592 5.51 -8.89 29.18
N MET A 593 5.88 -9.92 29.95
CA MET A 593 6.14 -11.26 29.39
C MET A 593 4.87 -11.88 28.77
N ALA A 594 3.71 -11.70 29.41
CA ALA A 594 2.43 -12.14 28.87
C ALA A 594 2.14 -11.48 27.50
N GLU A 595 2.43 -10.19 27.34
CA GLU A 595 2.29 -9.50 26.05
C GLU A 595 3.23 -10.08 24.99
N LEU A 596 4.49 -10.34 25.35
CA LEU A 596 5.45 -11.00 24.46
C LEU A 596 4.96 -12.39 24.01
N PHE A 597 4.25 -13.11 24.87
CA PHE A 597 3.68 -14.43 24.57
C PHE A 597 2.34 -14.35 23.82
N GLY A 598 1.83 -13.14 23.56
CA GLY A 598 0.54 -12.93 22.91
C GLY A 598 -0.66 -13.30 23.79
N LYS A 599 -0.55 -13.12 25.12
CA LYS A 599 -1.59 -13.49 26.11
C LYS A 599 -2.50 -12.32 26.48
N GLU A 600 -3.75 -12.62 26.84
CA GLU A 600 -4.79 -11.62 27.15
C GLU A 600 -4.46 -10.75 28.38
N THR A 601 -3.63 -11.27 29.29
CA THR A 601 -3.13 -10.55 30.48
C THR A 601 -1.93 -9.63 30.16
N GLY A 602 -1.53 -9.55 28.89
CA GLY A 602 -0.52 -8.64 28.41
C GLY A 602 -0.96 -7.17 28.47
N THR A 603 0.01 -6.26 28.39
CA THR A 603 -0.23 -4.80 28.48
C THR A 603 -1.16 -4.25 27.38
N SER A 604 -1.16 -4.90 26.22
CA SER A 604 -1.97 -4.62 25.05
C SER A 604 -2.89 -5.81 24.73
N HIS A 605 -3.19 -6.62 25.74
CA HIS A 605 -3.98 -7.85 25.64
C HIS A 605 -3.45 -8.86 24.61
N GLY A 606 -2.12 -8.97 24.48
CA GLY A 606 -1.47 -9.95 23.62
C GLY A 606 -1.48 -9.60 22.13
N ARG A 607 -1.97 -8.41 21.77
CA ARG A 607 -2.14 -7.96 20.37
C ARG A 607 -0.97 -7.09 19.89
N GLY A 608 -0.22 -6.50 20.80
CA GLY A 608 0.92 -5.64 20.49
C GLY A 608 2.23 -6.43 20.33
N GLY A 609 2.38 -7.51 21.10
CA GLY A 609 3.61 -8.31 21.11
C GLY A 609 4.83 -7.50 21.57
N SER A 610 6.01 -7.94 21.14
CA SER A 610 7.30 -7.37 21.58
C SER A 610 7.55 -5.92 21.14
N MET A 611 6.82 -5.39 20.15
CA MET A 611 7.11 -4.08 19.54
C MET A 611 6.07 -2.99 19.85
N HIS A 612 4.99 -3.34 20.57
CA HIS A 612 3.87 -2.46 20.87
C HIS A 612 3.32 -2.66 22.29
N LEU A 613 4.18 -2.46 23.31
CA LEU A 613 3.73 -2.40 24.71
C LEU A 613 3.07 -1.04 25.00
N VAL A 614 1.93 -0.98 25.69
CA VAL A 614 1.31 0.29 26.14
C VAL A 614 0.77 0.17 27.57
N ASP A 615 0.94 1.20 28.39
CA ASP A 615 0.24 1.31 29.68
C ASP A 615 -0.13 2.77 29.92
N TYR A 616 -1.38 3.10 29.59
CA TYR A 616 -1.90 4.46 29.74
C TYR A 616 -1.91 4.92 31.21
N SER A 617 -2.16 4.01 32.16
CA SER A 617 -2.21 4.34 33.58
C SER A 617 -0.85 4.82 34.11
N ARG A 618 0.23 4.32 33.49
CA ARG A 618 1.62 4.72 33.76
C ARG A 618 2.14 5.78 32.80
N ARG A 619 1.28 6.32 31.92
CA ARG A 619 1.64 7.30 30.88
C ARG A 619 2.75 6.80 29.96
N PHE A 620 2.77 5.49 29.73
CA PHE A 620 3.67 4.83 28.81
C PHE A 620 2.93 4.58 27.50
N MET A 621 3.12 5.50 26.54
CA MET A 621 2.47 5.45 25.22
C MET A 621 3.13 4.44 24.27
N GLY A 622 4.21 3.81 24.73
CA GLY A 622 4.60 2.52 24.21
C GLY A 622 5.63 2.49 23.11
N GLY A 623 5.86 1.26 22.65
CA GLY A 623 6.70 0.93 21.51
C GLY A 623 5.99 1.11 20.17
N TYR A 624 6.74 1.61 19.20
CA TYR A 624 6.28 1.78 17.84
C TYR A 624 7.21 1.02 16.90
N GLY A 625 6.65 0.03 16.19
CA GLY A 625 7.32 -0.81 15.18
C GLY A 625 7.92 -0.06 13.98
N ILE A 626 7.54 1.19 13.76
CA ILE A 626 8.04 2.02 12.66
C ILE A 626 9.19 2.90 13.15
N VAL A 627 10.37 2.75 12.56
CA VAL A 627 11.56 3.54 12.90
C VAL A 627 11.23 5.04 12.78
N GLY A 628 11.27 5.74 13.92
CA GLY A 628 10.99 7.18 14.02
C GLY A 628 9.52 7.59 13.82
N GLY A 629 8.60 6.63 13.62
CA GLY A 629 7.17 6.92 13.41
C GLY A 629 6.47 7.52 14.61
N HIS A 630 7.04 7.39 15.81
CA HIS A 630 6.51 7.96 17.05
C HIS A 630 7.00 9.39 17.34
N LEU A 631 8.00 9.89 16.62
CA LEU A 631 8.52 11.24 16.84
C LEU A 631 7.43 12.31 16.63
N PRO A 632 6.62 12.28 15.55
CA PRO A 632 5.52 13.24 15.38
C PRO A 632 4.42 13.07 16.43
N LEU A 633 4.19 11.84 16.91
CA LEU A 633 3.21 11.57 17.96
C LEU A 633 3.64 12.18 19.31
N ALA A 634 4.94 12.14 19.61
CA ALA A 634 5.51 12.81 20.77
C ALA A 634 5.35 14.35 20.67
N VAL A 635 5.51 14.93 19.48
CA VAL A 635 5.21 16.36 19.24
C VAL A 635 3.74 16.66 19.54
N GLY A 636 2.81 15.84 19.03
CA GLY A 636 1.38 15.98 19.33
C GLY A 636 1.06 15.87 20.82
N GLY A 637 1.68 14.92 21.52
CA GLY A 637 1.59 14.78 22.97
C GLY A 637 2.08 16.03 23.71
N ALA A 638 3.20 16.60 23.26
CA ALA A 638 3.81 17.76 23.89
C ALA A 638 3.01 19.04 23.65
N TRP A 639 2.44 19.14 22.45
CA TRP A 639 1.45 20.14 22.13
C TRP A 639 0.27 20.04 23.09
N ALA A 640 -0.26 18.84 23.33
CA ALA A 640 -1.39 18.64 24.26
C ALA A 640 -1.02 19.03 25.70
N VAL A 641 0.17 18.65 26.18
CA VAL A 641 0.69 19.05 27.51
C VAL A 641 0.78 20.57 27.62
N LYS A 642 1.42 21.23 26.66
CA LYS A 642 1.56 22.69 26.63
C LYS A 642 0.21 23.40 26.55
N TYR A 643 -0.67 22.93 25.66
CA TYR A 643 -2.01 23.47 25.46
C TYR A 643 -2.86 23.37 26.73
N ARG A 644 -2.77 22.25 27.45
CA ARG A 644 -3.44 22.03 28.73
C ARG A 644 -2.73 22.68 29.93
N LYS A 645 -1.61 23.38 29.69
CA LYS A 645 -0.77 24.02 30.72
C LYS A 645 -0.36 23.05 31.82
N GLN A 646 -0.08 21.80 31.44
CA GLN A 646 0.38 20.78 32.36
C GLN A 646 1.89 20.94 32.61
N PRO A 647 2.36 20.70 33.85
CA PRO A 647 3.78 20.76 34.17
C PRO A 647 4.51 19.46 33.76
N ASP A 648 3.94 18.70 32.84
CA ASP A 648 4.42 17.38 32.43
C ASP A 648 5.48 17.55 31.32
N VAL A 649 6.34 16.55 31.12
CA VAL A 649 7.29 16.49 30.00
C VAL A 649 6.95 15.29 29.13
N ILE A 650 7.14 15.44 27.81
CA ILE A 650 7.18 14.31 26.89
C ILE A 650 8.61 13.83 26.77
N PHE A 651 8.85 12.58 27.12
CA PHE A 651 10.14 11.91 26.96
C PHE A 651 10.05 10.94 25.78
N CYS A 652 10.75 11.26 24.68
CA CYS A 652 10.67 10.50 23.44
C CYS A 652 11.99 9.80 23.16
N MET A 653 12.01 8.48 23.33
CA MET A 653 13.18 7.61 23.18
C MET A 653 13.23 6.97 21.79
N PHE A 654 14.37 6.97 21.12
CA PHE A 654 14.53 6.39 19.78
C PHE A 654 15.99 5.99 19.51
N GLY A 655 16.23 5.10 18.55
CA GLY A 655 17.59 4.72 18.15
C GLY A 655 18.24 5.71 17.19
N ASP A 656 19.58 5.66 17.09
CA ASP A 656 20.39 6.50 16.18
C ASP A 656 19.92 6.44 14.72
N GLY A 657 19.49 5.27 14.24
CA GLY A 657 18.97 5.07 12.89
C GLY A 657 17.71 5.89 12.57
N ALA A 658 16.94 6.32 13.57
CA ALA A 658 15.77 7.17 13.37
C ALA A 658 16.13 8.63 13.05
N THR A 659 17.41 9.02 13.13
CA THR A 659 17.84 10.42 12.96
C THR A 659 18.17 10.82 11.52
N ASN A 660 17.97 9.91 10.56
CA ASN A 660 18.28 10.10 9.14
C ASN A 660 17.02 10.15 8.26
N ILE A 661 15.85 10.45 8.84
CA ILE A 661 14.56 10.47 8.13
C ILE A 661 13.84 11.81 8.32
N GLY A 662 12.93 12.14 7.40
CA GLY A 662 12.15 13.39 7.42
C GLY A 662 11.40 13.62 8.73
N ALA A 663 10.72 12.59 9.23
CA ALA A 663 9.94 12.65 10.47
C ALA A 663 10.76 13.15 11.68
N PHE A 664 12.06 12.82 11.75
CA PHE A 664 12.96 13.34 12.79
C PHE A 664 13.16 14.85 12.64
N HIS A 665 13.53 15.29 11.44
CA HIS A 665 13.82 16.70 11.16
C HIS A 665 12.57 17.58 11.33
N GLU A 666 11.42 17.11 10.85
CA GLU A 666 10.12 17.78 11.00
C GLU A 666 9.72 17.90 12.48
N SER A 667 9.87 16.81 13.25
CA SER A 667 9.48 16.78 14.66
C SER A 667 10.33 17.71 15.53
N LEU A 668 11.65 17.72 15.33
CA LEU A 668 12.55 18.60 16.07
C LEU A 668 12.29 20.07 15.72
N ASN A 669 12.11 20.38 14.43
CA ASN A 669 11.79 21.73 13.98
C ASN A 669 10.47 22.21 14.58
N MET A 670 9.41 21.39 14.48
CA MET A 670 8.10 21.74 15.01
C MET A 670 8.13 21.92 16.53
N ALA A 671 8.78 21.01 17.27
CA ALA A 671 8.90 21.14 18.71
C ALA A 671 9.61 22.43 19.12
N LYS A 672 10.66 22.83 18.38
CA LYS A 672 11.36 24.09 18.64
C LYS A 672 10.52 25.31 18.31
N VAL A 673 9.92 25.36 17.11
CA VAL A 673 9.09 26.51 16.66
C VAL A 673 7.99 26.83 17.68
N PHE A 674 7.47 25.80 18.34
CA PHE A 674 6.38 25.94 19.29
C PHE A 674 6.80 25.86 20.75
N ASP A 675 8.10 25.86 21.06
CA ASP A 675 8.64 25.64 22.41
C ASP A 675 7.85 24.57 23.16
N LEU A 676 7.88 23.34 22.64
CA LEU A 676 7.17 22.22 23.24
C LEU A 676 8.02 21.53 24.31
N PRO A 677 7.41 21.05 25.42
CA PRO A 677 8.12 20.39 26.52
C PRO A 677 8.50 18.94 26.16
N VAL A 678 9.37 18.77 25.15
CA VAL A 678 9.88 17.46 24.70
C VAL A 678 11.35 17.31 25.04
N VAL A 679 11.72 16.17 25.61
CA VAL A 679 13.11 15.69 25.63
C VAL A 679 13.25 14.57 24.61
N TRP A 680 14.06 14.83 23.59
CA TRP A 680 14.45 13.86 22.57
C TRP A 680 15.62 13.04 23.08
N PHE A 681 15.40 11.75 23.36
CA PHE A 681 16.40 10.87 23.95
C PHE A 681 16.84 9.81 22.93
N CYS A 682 17.98 10.06 22.28
CA CYS A 682 18.57 9.15 21.31
C CYS A 682 19.40 8.07 22.02
N VAL A 683 18.95 6.82 21.97
CA VAL A 683 19.69 5.63 22.38
C VAL A 683 20.62 5.24 21.23
N ASN A 684 21.85 5.76 21.25
CA ASN A 684 22.84 5.47 20.23
C ASN A 684 23.68 4.25 20.64
N ASN A 685 23.29 3.08 20.15
CA ASN A 685 24.05 1.84 20.35
C ASN A 685 25.11 1.59 19.26
N ARG A 686 25.43 2.64 18.48
CA ARG A 686 26.39 2.70 17.37
C ARG A 686 25.96 2.05 16.07
N TYR A 687 24.77 1.44 16.00
CA TYR A 687 24.33 0.69 14.82
C TYR A 687 22.83 0.83 14.55
N GLY A 688 22.48 1.48 13.43
CA GLY A 688 21.15 1.47 12.84
C GLY A 688 20.87 0.13 12.14
N MET A 689 20.10 -0.74 12.81
CA MET A 689 19.94 -2.16 12.44
C MET A 689 21.28 -2.91 12.33
N GLY A 690 21.97 -2.88 11.19
CA GLY A 690 23.31 -3.48 11.02
C GLY A 690 24.37 -2.49 10.54
N THR A 691 24.00 -1.22 10.35
CA THR A 691 24.85 -0.20 9.73
C THR A 691 25.46 0.70 10.80
N PRO A 692 26.80 0.79 10.90
CA PRO A 692 27.46 1.73 11.82
C PRO A 692 27.01 3.17 11.59
N VAL A 693 26.91 3.95 12.66
CA VAL A 693 26.49 5.37 12.60
C VAL A 693 27.33 6.18 11.62
N GLU A 694 28.65 5.94 11.57
CA GLU A 694 29.58 6.65 10.68
C GLU A 694 29.33 6.35 9.19
N LYS A 695 28.64 5.25 8.89
CA LYS A 695 28.21 4.91 7.52
C LYS A 695 26.79 5.37 7.22
N ALA A 696 25.94 5.46 8.24
CA ALA A 696 24.54 5.81 8.09
C ALA A 696 24.28 7.32 8.16
N SER A 697 25.13 8.08 8.83
CA SER A 697 24.93 9.51 9.12
C SER A 697 26.17 10.33 8.75
N ALA A 698 25.96 11.43 8.03
CA ALA A 698 27.02 12.41 7.76
C ALA A 698 27.50 13.13 9.04
N VAL A 699 26.62 13.25 10.03
CA VAL A 699 26.94 13.77 11.36
C VAL A 699 26.92 12.58 12.32
N ALA A 700 28.08 12.00 12.61
CA ALA A 700 28.19 10.80 13.43
C ALA A 700 27.88 11.05 14.92
N ASP A 701 28.20 12.25 15.42
CA ASP A 701 27.81 12.71 16.74
C ASP A 701 26.34 13.19 16.70
N ILE A 702 25.39 12.31 16.99
CA ILE A 702 23.97 12.55 16.72
C ILE A 702 23.44 13.78 17.47
N TYR A 703 23.91 14.05 18.69
CA TYR A 703 23.50 15.24 19.46
C TYR A 703 23.75 16.56 18.70
N LYS A 704 24.77 16.61 17.83
CA LYS A 704 25.09 17.81 17.04
C LYS A 704 24.01 18.11 16.00
N LYS A 705 23.20 17.14 15.57
CA LYS A 705 22.10 17.39 14.63
C LYS A 705 21.05 18.35 15.19
N ALA A 706 20.90 18.40 16.51
CA ALA A 706 19.97 19.30 17.18
C ALA A 706 20.34 20.80 17.00
N CYS A 707 21.60 21.12 16.71
CA CYS A 707 22.04 22.51 16.53
C CYS A 707 21.36 23.19 15.33
N ALA A 708 20.96 22.41 14.31
CA ALA A 708 20.23 22.91 13.14
C ALA A 708 18.88 23.56 13.51
N TYR A 709 18.39 23.29 14.72
CA TYR A 709 17.12 23.80 15.26
C TYR A 709 17.34 24.70 16.48
N ASP A 710 18.56 25.21 16.71
CA ASP A 710 18.86 26.03 17.90
C ASP A 710 18.46 25.32 19.22
N MET A 711 18.63 24.00 19.28
CA MET A 711 18.18 23.17 20.40
C MET A 711 19.35 22.80 21.31
N GLU A 712 19.21 23.01 22.63
CA GLU A 712 20.20 22.57 23.63
C GLU A 712 20.33 21.04 23.53
N SER A 713 21.56 20.57 23.34
CA SER A 713 21.85 19.15 23.23
C SER A 713 23.11 18.74 23.99
N ILE A 714 23.08 17.53 24.53
CA ILE A 714 24.21 16.91 25.23
C ILE A 714 24.43 15.48 24.75
N GLN A 715 25.66 15.01 24.88
CA GLN A 715 26.04 13.61 24.73
C GLN A 715 26.52 13.10 26.08
N ILE A 716 26.10 11.89 26.45
CA ILE A 716 26.40 11.25 27.73
C ILE A 716 26.93 9.83 27.53
N ASP A 717 27.71 9.33 28.49
CA ASP A 717 28.10 7.92 28.55
C ASP A 717 26.92 7.05 28.97
N GLY A 718 26.27 6.42 27.99
CA GLY A 718 25.13 5.54 28.19
C GLY A 718 25.44 4.22 28.90
N MET A 719 26.72 3.91 29.13
CA MET A 719 27.16 2.76 29.92
C MET A 719 27.37 3.12 31.41
N ASN A 720 27.28 4.41 31.78
CA ASN A 720 27.44 4.89 33.15
C ASN A 720 26.09 5.31 33.74
N LEU A 721 25.53 4.46 34.60
CA LEU A 721 24.20 4.68 35.20
C LEU A 721 24.06 6.04 35.91
N ARG A 722 25.04 6.43 36.72
CA ARG A 722 24.95 7.66 37.52
C ARG A 722 25.01 8.90 36.64
N GLU A 723 25.83 8.88 35.59
CA GLU A 723 25.90 9.96 34.60
C GLU A 723 24.57 10.09 33.85
N VAL A 724 24.02 8.98 33.33
CA VAL A 724 22.73 8.97 32.64
C VAL A 724 21.64 9.55 33.53
N MET A 725 21.53 9.10 34.77
CA MET A 725 20.50 9.59 35.70
C MET A 725 20.64 11.09 35.99
N LEU A 726 21.86 11.56 36.25
CA LEU A 726 22.08 12.94 36.63
C LEU A 726 21.81 13.91 35.48
N GLN A 727 22.39 13.64 34.31
CA GLN A 727 22.26 14.50 33.13
C GLN A 727 20.84 14.48 32.56
N THR A 728 20.20 13.31 32.54
CA THR A 728 18.80 13.21 32.09
C THR A 728 17.87 14.00 33.02
N SER A 729 18.04 13.87 34.34
CA SER A 729 17.24 14.63 35.32
C SER A 729 17.40 16.13 35.14
N GLU A 730 18.63 16.62 34.95
CA GLU A 730 18.88 18.03 34.72
C GLU A 730 18.16 18.55 33.47
N ILE A 731 18.28 17.85 32.34
CA ILE A 731 17.63 18.24 31.08
C ILE A 731 16.11 18.19 31.19
N VAL A 732 15.55 17.14 31.81
CA VAL A 732 14.10 17.00 32.03
C VAL A 732 13.56 18.14 32.89
N GLU A 733 14.23 18.49 34.00
CA GLU A 733 13.78 19.57 34.86
C GLU A 733 13.97 20.95 34.23
N LYS A 734 14.99 21.15 33.40
CA LYS A 734 15.11 22.35 32.55
C LYS A 734 13.92 22.44 31.58
N THR A 735 13.64 21.39 30.81
CA THR A 735 12.51 21.33 29.86
C THR A 735 11.17 21.52 30.54
N ARG A 736 10.98 20.97 31.73
CA ARG A 736 9.77 21.19 32.52
C ARG A 736 9.60 22.65 32.92
N LYS A 737 10.70 23.32 33.29
CA LYS A 737 10.68 24.68 33.81
C LYS A 737 10.33 25.72 32.75
N ASP A 738 10.89 25.58 31.54
CA ASP A 738 10.76 26.58 30.48
C ASP A 738 9.96 26.13 29.26
N SER A 739 9.55 24.86 29.22
CA SER A 739 8.89 24.22 28.06
C SER A 739 9.73 24.25 26.78
N VAL A 740 11.05 24.40 26.84
CA VAL A 740 11.90 24.40 25.64
C VAL A 740 12.35 22.97 25.34
N PRO A 741 12.24 22.50 24.08
CA PRO A 741 12.68 21.15 23.73
C PRO A 741 14.20 21.01 23.84
N ARG A 742 14.65 19.82 24.23
CA ARG A 742 16.07 19.50 24.43
C ARG A 742 16.41 18.11 23.90
N PHE A 743 17.69 17.88 23.62
CA PHE A 743 18.17 16.63 23.03
C PHE A 743 19.25 15.98 23.89
N ILE A 744 19.16 14.66 24.08
CA ILE A 744 20.16 13.85 24.75
C ILE A 744 20.55 12.71 23.82
N GLU A 745 21.84 12.56 23.53
CA GLU A 745 22.40 11.36 22.94
C GLU A 745 23.06 10.50 24.04
N SER A 746 22.49 9.32 24.29
CA SER A 746 23.08 8.33 25.18
C SER A 746 23.90 7.34 24.37
N LEU A 747 25.23 7.40 24.49
CA LEU A 747 26.14 6.49 23.80
C LEU A 747 26.25 5.18 24.57
N CYS A 748 25.61 4.12 24.08
CA CYS A 748 25.62 2.80 24.71
C CYS A 748 26.09 1.71 23.73
N TYR A 749 25.98 0.45 24.14
CA TYR A 749 26.29 -0.68 23.28
C TYR A 749 25.39 -1.88 23.58
N ARG A 750 24.58 -2.29 22.60
CA ARG A 750 23.76 -3.51 22.72
C ARG A 750 24.63 -4.76 22.57
N PHE A 751 24.42 -5.81 23.35
CA PHE A 751 25.24 -7.05 23.29
C PHE A 751 24.70 -8.10 22.31
N ARG A 752 23.45 -7.95 21.88
CA ARG A 752 22.82 -8.80 20.86
C ARG A 752 22.69 -8.07 19.53
N GLY A 753 22.40 -8.85 18.49
CA GLY A 753 22.03 -8.30 17.19
C GLY A 753 20.82 -7.37 17.31
N HIS A 754 20.43 -6.79 16.18
CA HIS A 754 19.30 -5.90 16.09
C HIS A 754 18.04 -6.53 16.69
N SER A 755 17.72 -7.75 16.30
CA SER A 755 16.66 -8.59 16.86
C SER A 755 17.21 -9.97 17.21
N VAL A 756 16.42 -10.81 17.87
CA VAL A 756 16.84 -12.19 18.21
C VAL A 756 17.23 -13.02 16.97
N VAL A 757 16.65 -12.72 15.81
CA VAL A 757 16.94 -13.43 14.55
C VAL A 757 18.10 -12.84 13.76
N ASP A 758 18.64 -11.69 14.18
CA ASP A 758 19.78 -11.07 13.50
C ASP A 758 21.07 -11.85 13.81
N PRO A 759 21.74 -12.40 12.77
CA PRO A 759 22.97 -13.17 12.95
C PRO A 759 24.17 -12.33 13.38
N ASP A 760 24.06 -10.99 13.40
CA ASP A 760 25.04 -10.10 14.03
C ASP A 760 26.46 -10.25 13.44
N LYS A 761 26.52 -10.24 12.10
CA LYS A 761 27.75 -10.39 11.33
C LYS A 761 28.53 -9.07 11.12
N TYR A 762 27.92 -7.93 11.45
CA TYR A 762 28.49 -6.60 11.22
C TYR A 762 29.38 -6.11 12.37
N ARG A 763 29.41 -6.82 13.52
CA ARG A 763 30.26 -6.49 14.67
C ARG A 763 31.38 -7.52 14.82
N SER A 764 32.62 -7.06 14.98
CA SER A 764 33.77 -7.96 15.14
C SER A 764 33.75 -8.65 16.51
N ALA A 765 34.40 -9.80 16.63
CA ALA A 765 34.53 -10.50 17.92
C ALA A 765 35.30 -9.64 18.94
N GLU A 766 36.28 -8.86 18.48
CA GLU A 766 37.04 -7.92 19.30
C GLU A 766 36.15 -6.79 19.85
N ASP A 767 35.30 -6.18 19.01
CA ASP A 767 34.38 -5.13 19.44
C ASP A 767 33.36 -5.67 20.46
N LYS A 768 32.81 -6.86 20.22
CA LYS A 768 31.90 -7.53 21.17
C LYS A 768 32.57 -7.79 22.52
N GLU A 769 33.82 -8.27 22.52
CA GLU A 769 34.55 -8.57 23.75
C GLU A 769 34.96 -7.29 24.50
N LYS A 770 35.34 -6.23 23.80
CA LYS A 770 35.61 -4.90 24.38
C LYS A 770 34.41 -4.42 25.19
N TRP A 771 33.22 -4.44 24.61
CA TRP A 771 32.01 -3.93 25.28
C TRP A 771 31.45 -4.89 26.31
N ARG A 772 31.66 -6.20 26.18
CA ARG A 772 31.36 -7.15 27.25
C ARG A 772 32.17 -6.84 28.53
N LYS A 773 33.43 -6.42 28.40
CA LYS A 773 34.26 -6.00 29.55
C LYS A 773 33.82 -4.67 30.15
N ALA A 774 33.09 -3.86 29.39
CA ALA A 774 32.51 -2.59 29.81
C ALA A 774 31.02 -2.73 30.17
N ASP A 775 30.61 -3.89 30.69
CA ASP A 775 29.21 -4.14 31.08
C ASP A 775 28.74 -3.14 32.14
N PRO A 776 27.63 -2.40 31.92
CA PRO A 776 27.18 -1.36 32.82
C PRO A 776 26.77 -1.89 34.20
N ILE A 777 26.30 -3.14 34.27
CA ILE A 777 25.95 -3.78 35.55
C ILE A 777 27.21 -4.06 36.34
N VAL A 778 28.22 -4.66 35.71
CA VAL A 778 29.49 -5.02 36.35
C VAL A 778 30.24 -3.76 36.81
N ALA A 779 30.24 -2.71 35.98
CA ALA A 779 30.82 -1.43 36.34
C ALA A 779 30.17 -0.85 37.60
N PHE A 780 28.83 -0.87 37.69
CA PHE A 780 28.12 -0.37 38.86
C PHE A 780 28.27 -1.27 40.10
N GLU A 781 28.32 -2.59 39.93
CA GLU A 781 28.67 -3.54 41.00
C GLU A 781 30.04 -3.21 41.60
N HIS A 782 31.04 -2.95 40.77
CA HIS A 782 32.39 -2.57 41.23
C HIS A 782 32.39 -1.24 42.01
N GLU A 783 31.59 -0.26 41.59
CA GLU A 783 31.44 1.00 42.33
C GLU A 783 30.80 0.80 43.72
N LEU A 784 29.75 -0.03 43.79
CA LEU A 784 29.06 -0.37 45.03
C LEU A 784 29.94 -1.17 45.99
N GLU A 785 30.76 -2.09 45.46
CA GLU A 785 31.72 -2.88 46.23
C GLU A 785 32.84 -1.99 46.80
N LYS A 786 33.48 -1.19 45.94
CA LYS A 786 34.57 -0.29 46.34
C LYS A 786 34.14 0.75 47.38
N SER A 787 32.87 1.14 47.37
CA SER A 787 32.28 2.06 48.36
C SER A 787 31.79 1.37 49.63
N GLY A 788 31.87 0.04 49.72
CA GLY A 788 31.44 -0.74 50.88
C GLY A 788 29.91 -0.74 51.08
N LEU A 789 29.14 -0.54 50.01
CA LEU A 789 27.68 -0.52 50.03
C LEU A 789 27.07 -1.91 49.77
N ALA A 790 27.75 -2.74 48.99
CA ALA A 790 27.42 -4.14 48.76
C ALA A 790 28.71 -4.95 48.58
N ASP A 791 28.57 -6.26 48.56
CA ASP A 791 29.65 -7.22 48.31
C ASP A 791 29.18 -8.28 47.30
N GLU A 792 30.09 -9.16 46.91
CA GLU A 792 29.80 -10.24 45.96
C GLU A 792 28.69 -11.19 46.48
N GLU A 793 28.56 -11.36 47.80
CA GLU A 793 27.51 -12.18 48.39
C GLU A 793 26.13 -11.55 48.18
N HIS A 794 26.02 -10.23 48.34
CA HIS A 794 24.82 -9.46 48.01
C HIS A 794 24.47 -9.55 46.52
N PHE A 795 25.43 -9.34 45.61
CA PHE A 795 25.16 -9.40 44.17
C PHE A 795 24.70 -10.79 43.73
N LYS A 796 25.33 -11.84 44.28
CA LYS A 796 24.89 -13.23 44.06
C LYS A 796 23.46 -13.46 44.56
N LYS A 797 23.11 -12.94 45.73
CA LYS A 797 21.75 -13.02 46.27
C LYS A 797 20.74 -12.32 45.37
N VAL A 798 21.03 -11.10 44.91
CA VAL A 798 20.18 -10.36 43.96
C VAL A 798 19.97 -11.15 42.67
N ARG A 799 21.04 -11.72 42.09
CA ARG A 799 20.95 -12.58 40.90
C ARG A 799 20.05 -13.79 41.12
N GLN A 800 20.13 -14.45 42.29
CA GLN A 800 19.27 -15.59 42.65
C GLN A 800 17.80 -15.20 42.83
N GLU A 801 17.53 -14.06 43.47
CA GLU A 801 16.18 -13.54 43.67
C GLU A 801 15.53 -13.15 42.33
N VAL A 802 16.27 -12.44 41.48
CA VAL A 802 15.83 -12.09 40.12
C VAL A 802 15.61 -13.33 39.27
N ASP A 803 16.47 -14.34 39.36
CA ASP A 803 16.29 -15.62 38.67
C ASP A 803 15.00 -16.33 39.09
N ALA A 804 14.68 -16.31 40.38
CA ALA A 804 13.41 -16.85 40.86
C ALA A 804 12.23 -16.03 40.35
N GLU A 805 12.29 -14.71 40.46
CA GLU A 805 11.25 -13.79 39.99
C GLU A 805 10.96 -13.97 38.48
N VAL A 806 11.99 -14.07 37.65
CA VAL A 806 11.82 -14.24 36.19
C VAL A 806 11.26 -15.62 35.84
N ARG A 807 11.53 -16.67 36.63
CA ARG A 807 10.84 -17.96 36.46
C ARG A 807 9.35 -17.82 36.75
N ASP A 808 8.98 -17.15 37.83
CA ASP A 808 7.57 -16.90 38.19
C ASP A 808 6.87 -16.03 37.13
N ILE A 809 7.59 -15.08 36.52
CA ILE A 809 7.10 -14.25 35.40
C ILE A 809 6.76 -15.11 34.17
N ILE A 810 7.64 -16.04 33.80
CA ILE A 810 7.42 -16.94 32.66
C ILE A 810 6.29 -17.92 32.95
N GLU A 811 6.24 -18.48 34.16
CA GLU A 811 5.15 -19.37 34.58
C GLU A 811 3.80 -18.65 34.54
N PHE A 812 3.75 -17.40 34.99
CA PHE A 812 2.54 -16.57 34.86
C PHE A 812 2.13 -16.39 33.40
N ALA A 813 3.06 -16.06 32.50
CA ALA A 813 2.76 -15.90 31.08
C ALA A 813 2.29 -17.22 30.43
N ASP A 814 2.88 -18.35 30.83
CA ASP A 814 2.46 -19.69 30.37
C ASP A 814 1.04 -20.05 30.83
N GLN A 815 0.69 -19.69 32.07
CA GLN A 815 -0.62 -19.95 32.67
C GLN A 815 -1.69 -18.92 32.25
N SER A 816 -1.28 -17.82 31.60
CA SER A 816 -2.19 -16.78 31.19
C SER A 816 -3.06 -17.23 30.01
N PRO A 817 -4.34 -16.85 30.00
CA PRO A 817 -5.25 -17.21 28.92
C PRO A 817 -4.83 -16.56 27.60
N ASP A 818 -5.07 -17.28 26.50
CA ASP A 818 -4.98 -16.70 25.16
C ASP A 818 -6.09 -15.64 24.97
N PRO A 819 -5.87 -14.63 24.11
CA PRO A 819 -6.90 -13.66 23.77
C PRO A 819 -8.16 -14.35 23.26
N ASN A 820 -9.33 -13.90 23.74
CA ASN A 820 -10.59 -14.42 23.22
C ASN A 820 -10.66 -14.10 21.72
N PRO A 821 -10.75 -15.11 20.85
CA PRO A 821 -10.79 -14.85 19.43
C PRO A 821 -11.99 -13.95 19.03
N ASP A 822 -13.10 -13.97 19.77
CA ASP A 822 -14.24 -13.07 19.51
C ASP A 822 -13.90 -11.59 19.74
N ASP A 823 -12.87 -11.29 20.53
CA ASP A 823 -12.40 -9.93 20.81
C ASP A 823 -11.33 -9.45 19.80
N LEU A 824 -11.19 -10.12 18.64
CA LEU A 824 -10.15 -9.82 17.65
C LEU A 824 -10.15 -8.34 17.22
N TYR A 825 -11.33 -7.77 16.95
CA TYR A 825 -11.48 -6.39 16.49
C TYR A 825 -11.82 -5.38 17.58
N LYS A 826 -12.05 -5.86 18.81
CA LYS A 826 -12.55 -5.04 19.93
C LYS A 826 -11.67 -3.83 20.25
N TYR A 827 -10.37 -4.00 20.08
CA TYR A 827 -9.37 -2.97 20.38
C TYR A 827 -8.64 -2.45 19.12
N THR A 828 -9.08 -2.86 17.93
CA THR A 828 -8.49 -2.43 16.65
C THR A 828 -9.10 -1.12 16.16
N TYR A 829 -10.37 -0.86 16.45
CA TYR A 829 -11.10 0.34 16.01
C TYR A 829 -11.61 1.15 17.20
N ALA A 830 -11.15 2.39 17.35
CA ALA A 830 -11.58 3.27 18.43
C ALA A 830 -13.09 3.57 18.34
N GLY A 831 -13.84 3.26 19.41
CA GLY A 831 -15.24 3.67 19.60
C GLY A 831 -16.29 2.91 18.78
N GLN A 832 -15.94 1.82 18.08
CA GLN A 832 -16.85 1.18 17.13
C GLN A 832 -17.25 -0.26 17.46
N TRP A 833 -16.52 -0.98 18.31
CA TRP A 833 -16.82 -2.40 18.56
C TRP A 833 -18.20 -2.64 19.17
N ASP A 834 -18.63 -1.82 20.13
CA ASP A 834 -19.94 -1.98 20.78
C ASP A 834 -21.12 -1.59 19.90
N ASN A 835 -20.88 -0.85 18.82
CA ASN A 835 -21.91 -0.31 17.92
C ASN A 835 -21.90 -0.97 16.52
N ARG A 836 -21.12 -2.04 16.33
CA ARG A 836 -20.93 -2.72 15.02
C ARG A 836 -21.13 -4.24 15.17
N PRO A 837 -22.37 -4.72 15.42
CA PRO A 837 -22.67 -6.14 15.61
C PRO A 837 -22.28 -7.03 14.42
N GLU A 838 -22.16 -6.47 13.22
CA GLU A 838 -21.67 -7.17 12.03
C GLU A 838 -20.20 -7.59 12.12
N LEU A 839 -19.38 -6.96 12.98
CA LEU A 839 -18.01 -7.38 13.25
C LEU A 839 -17.93 -8.52 14.30
N ARG A 840 -19.05 -8.87 14.92
CA ARG A 840 -19.19 -9.92 15.94
C ARG A 840 -19.80 -11.22 15.40
N ALA A 841 -20.26 -11.22 14.15
CA ALA A 841 -20.91 -12.36 13.54
C ALA A 841 -19.91 -13.47 13.16
N GLU A 842 -20.38 -14.70 13.31
CA GLU A 842 -19.67 -15.98 13.37
C GLU A 842 -18.44 -16.14 12.46
N ARG A 843 -17.35 -16.60 13.09
CA ARG A 843 -16.15 -17.12 12.45
C ARG A 843 -16.51 -18.34 11.59
N VAL A 844 -16.20 -18.27 10.30
CA VAL A 844 -16.06 -19.44 9.41
C VAL A 844 -14.75 -20.15 9.71
#